data_AF-A0A4S4BYQ1-F1
#
_entry.id   AF-A0A4S4BYQ1-F1
#
_cell.length_a   1.000
_cell.length_b   1.000
_cell.length_c   1.000
_cell.angle_alpha   90.00
_cell.angle_beta   90.00
_cell.angle_gamma   90.00
#
_symmetry.space_group_name_H-M   'P 1'
#
loop_
_entity.id
_entity.type
_entity.pdbx_description
1 polymer ?
#
loop_
_entity_poly.entity_id
_entity_poly.type
_entity_poly.pdbx_seq_one_letter_code
_entity_poly.pdbx_strand_id
1 'polypeptide(L)'
;MKSGNTWKEDEFRAPAVEYRPVPFWSWNGLLSRERLIGQIGRMHEAGVGGFFMHARNGLKTGYLDEDWFDCVRACIEEAERLGMKAWIYDEKGWPSGFAGGLVPSLGRDYRAKALVLLPERREDDEGCRLLEAFEAGGSASYLYEWVQPMGDPRFENAAYVDLLDPRVTEAFVQSTHRRYEERFGSRFGGTVPGVFSDEACALLWLDPQVPALPWTTGMDERFVAKYGYDLRPRLHELFLPEGDCRRVRYDYWSLVTELFAENFSRAVYEWCDERGLLYTGHLMAEDSLGYQMEWVGDVMRQYEYMHIPGLDHLGRYSQGNRPENNGEPYTTVLSAKQVSSVANQLGRERALSELFACAGQSFGMNRQKRMSDWHFIHGINLFSPHLLPYSLEGEGKRDYPPTIGPQQPWWGDYRLLTDYQARMSYALTRGRRVAPILVLHPMESAYECYSPLDRSQVDGMNAALEALSLRLLDAHLSFDYGNEHLLAKYGSVSAAGLRIQEAVYQAVVIPRCTRLRATTIRFLDRFAELGFPVLFDRDPEGGGLPEEARRLPLQPFSEECLRRQSPHSMVIEGEDAAALWLHEREDGPTRLYFLANMSGTKTVRVALRFEHPVRLTEWDAETGEARLLSPCLGGTGTELERQFEPRATLLLRAEPATGPIPGEGAVLLAGTMTEEALPLPPVAAPIPLHPNALVVDRFSRYDSIAGAWSEARYLAEWIAEDGSAPRGYRYRADIVISEALPQQELQVVVERQLAADVRWNGHPLQADGASWIDPDWLCYGVPADIAREGINEVEVWLDDRRYGGHMENLYVIGDFAVRLREGLEPAIGPPDGTVLDPSGDLSEQGYPFYAGSMEFSFMVDTEKLLPSRERPPGRWLLRLKRPRAGSISLRVDGVACGARAWAPWEWELPELQGSGSRRLALVMNGSLRNLVGPHHLQGDEEVAFLTPAHFFDRSRWTDRYVLSSFALGELELVYRRDGE
;
A
#
# COMPACT_ATOMS: atom_id res chain seq x y z
N MET A 1 20.78 -5.55 -12.81
CA MET A 1 22.25 -5.44 -12.95
C MET A 1 22.93 -6.64 -12.31
N LYS A 2 23.75 -7.39 -13.07
CA LYS A 2 24.56 -8.51 -12.54
C LYS A 2 25.72 -8.00 -11.67
N SER A 3 26.03 -8.75 -10.61
CA SER A 3 27.14 -8.52 -9.65
C SER A 3 28.45 -8.14 -10.35
N GLY A 4 29.11 -7.06 -9.92
CA GLY A 4 30.44 -6.67 -10.41
C GLY A 4 30.65 -5.17 -10.69
N ASN A 5 29.59 -4.35 -10.75
CA ASN A 5 29.75 -2.90 -10.82
C ASN A 5 30.06 -2.33 -9.43
N THR A 6 31.10 -1.51 -9.33
CA THR A 6 31.45 -0.75 -8.12
C THR A 6 30.26 0.10 -7.67
N TRP A 7 29.94 0.07 -6.37
CA TRP A 7 28.98 1.01 -5.77
C TRP A 7 29.44 2.44 -6.06
N LYS A 8 28.56 3.26 -6.61
CA LYS A 8 28.85 4.67 -6.86
C LYS A 8 27.96 5.52 -5.98
N GLU A 9 28.58 6.40 -5.20
CA GLU A 9 27.87 7.36 -4.37
C GLU A 9 26.89 8.20 -5.20
N ASP A 10 27.25 8.56 -6.43
CA ASP A 10 26.39 9.31 -7.34
C ASP A 10 25.12 8.54 -7.75
N GLU A 11 25.22 7.21 -7.96
CA GLU A 11 24.08 6.36 -8.31
C GLU A 11 23.12 6.18 -7.13
N PHE A 12 23.64 6.10 -5.89
CA PHE A 12 22.81 6.07 -4.70
C PHE A 12 22.19 7.44 -4.41
N ARG A 13 22.95 8.54 -4.58
CA ARG A 13 22.46 9.90 -4.34
C ARG A 13 21.31 10.25 -5.27
N ALA A 14 21.42 9.86 -6.55
CA ALA A 14 20.42 10.06 -7.59
C ALA A 14 20.12 8.75 -8.35
N PRO A 15 19.29 7.86 -7.78
CA PRO A 15 18.94 6.60 -8.41
C PRO A 15 18.20 6.81 -9.73
N ALA A 16 18.44 5.90 -10.66
CA ALA A 16 17.79 5.86 -11.95
C ALA A 16 16.27 5.59 -11.84
N VAL A 17 15.55 5.86 -12.93
CA VAL A 17 14.08 5.90 -12.96
C VAL A 17 13.45 4.56 -12.58
N GLU A 18 14.10 3.44 -12.88
CA GLU A 18 13.63 2.11 -12.55
C GLU A 18 13.49 1.88 -11.04
N TYR A 19 14.26 2.58 -10.20
CA TYR A 19 14.21 2.41 -8.74
C TYR A 19 13.12 3.24 -8.07
N ARG A 20 12.49 4.16 -8.82
CA ARG A 20 11.46 5.05 -8.29
C ARG A 20 10.09 4.37 -8.24
N PRO A 21 9.18 4.84 -7.36
CA PRO A 21 7.82 4.32 -7.30
C PRO A 21 7.06 4.57 -8.61
N VAL A 22 6.04 3.74 -8.85
CA VAL A 22 5.18 3.76 -10.04
C VAL A 22 3.73 3.68 -9.56
N PRO A 23 3.06 4.80 -9.23
CA PRO A 23 1.71 4.80 -8.71
C PRO A 23 0.69 4.30 -9.73
N PHE A 24 -0.42 3.79 -9.20
CA PHE A 24 -1.65 3.70 -9.94
C PHE A 24 -2.21 5.09 -10.18
N TRP A 25 -2.40 5.41 -11.45
CA TRP A 25 -3.01 6.65 -11.88
C TRP A 25 -4.44 6.36 -12.35
N SER A 26 -5.39 6.61 -11.46
CA SER A 26 -6.81 6.38 -11.71
C SER A 26 -7.34 7.35 -12.74
N TRP A 27 -7.62 6.85 -13.93
CA TRP A 27 -8.29 7.55 -15.00
C TRP A 27 -9.79 7.42 -14.81
N ASN A 28 -10.39 8.52 -14.36
CA ASN A 28 -11.82 8.71 -14.20
C ASN A 28 -12.27 9.99 -14.93
N GLY A 29 -13.58 10.19 -15.07
CA GLY A 29 -14.16 11.34 -15.74
C GLY A 29 -13.85 11.38 -17.25
N LEU A 30 -13.95 12.58 -17.85
CA LEU A 30 -13.60 12.80 -19.24
C LEU A 30 -12.13 13.21 -19.34
N LEU A 31 -11.33 12.37 -19.98
CA LEU A 31 -9.89 12.55 -20.08
C LEU A 31 -9.52 13.66 -21.07
N SER A 32 -8.52 14.45 -20.71
CA SER A 32 -7.97 15.52 -21.54
C SER A 32 -6.45 15.35 -21.66
N ARG A 33 -5.96 15.35 -22.90
CA ARG A 33 -4.52 15.28 -23.21
C ARG A 33 -3.70 16.30 -22.42
N GLU A 34 -4.16 17.54 -22.32
CA GLU A 34 -3.44 18.62 -21.64
C GLU A 34 -3.30 18.35 -20.14
N ARG A 35 -4.39 17.92 -19.50
CA ARG A 35 -4.39 17.61 -18.06
C ARG A 35 -3.51 16.38 -17.77
N LEU A 36 -3.60 15.36 -18.61
CA LEU A 36 -2.78 14.15 -18.49
C LEU A 36 -1.28 14.51 -18.54
N ILE A 37 -0.86 15.28 -19.55
CA ILE A 37 0.52 15.77 -19.68
C ILE A 37 0.94 16.60 -18.45
N GLY A 38 0.08 17.52 -17.98
CA GLY A 38 0.35 18.33 -16.80
C GLY A 38 0.51 17.49 -15.52
N GLN A 39 -0.29 16.45 -15.34
CA GLN A 39 -0.15 15.53 -14.19
C GLN A 39 1.14 14.72 -14.27
N ILE A 40 1.53 14.25 -15.46
CA ILE A 40 2.82 13.57 -15.66
C ILE A 40 3.99 14.50 -15.28
N GLY A 41 3.94 15.78 -15.67
CA GLY A 41 4.93 16.77 -15.26
C GLY A 41 5.03 16.90 -13.73
N ARG A 42 3.89 16.97 -13.03
CA ARG A 42 3.85 17.03 -11.55
C ARG A 42 4.37 15.74 -10.89
N MET A 43 4.11 14.57 -11.48
CA MET A 43 4.68 13.29 -11.02
C MET A 43 6.21 13.29 -11.15
N HIS A 44 6.73 13.74 -12.30
CA HIS A 44 8.17 13.85 -12.55
C HIS A 44 8.86 14.76 -11.52
N GLU A 45 8.29 15.95 -11.25
CA GLU A 45 8.79 16.88 -10.24
C GLU A 45 8.83 16.24 -8.84
N ALA A 46 7.78 15.49 -8.49
CA ALA A 46 7.67 14.75 -7.23
C ALA A 46 8.57 13.50 -7.16
N GLY A 47 9.40 13.22 -8.16
CA GLY A 47 10.36 12.11 -8.15
C GLY A 47 9.75 10.73 -8.43
N VAL A 48 8.57 10.68 -9.04
CA VAL A 48 7.93 9.44 -9.49
C VAL A 48 8.60 8.92 -10.77
N GLY A 49 8.79 7.60 -10.89
CA GLY A 49 9.51 6.99 -12.02
C GLY A 49 8.64 6.64 -13.22
N GLY A 50 7.36 6.43 -12.99
CA GLY A 50 6.40 6.06 -14.02
C GLY A 50 4.99 6.02 -13.47
N PHE A 51 4.04 5.48 -14.22
CA PHE A 51 2.65 5.36 -13.79
C PHE A 51 1.97 4.19 -14.51
N PHE A 52 1.01 3.56 -13.83
CA PHE A 52 0.06 2.63 -14.45
C PHE A 52 -1.20 3.39 -14.86
N MET A 53 -1.56 3.35 -16.15
CA MET A 53 -2.74 4.03 -16.70
C MET A 53 -4.01 3.22 -16.39
N HIS A 54 -4.52 3.37 -15.17
CA HIS A 54 -5.56 2.52 -14.59
C HIS A 54 -6.96 3.09 -14.90
N ALA A 55 -7.71 2.45 -15.80
CA ALA A 55 -9.11 2.80 -16.04
C ALA A 55 -9.97 2.49 -14.80
N ARG A 56 -10.61 3.50 -14.22
CA ARG A 56 -11.25 3.40 -12.91
C ARG A 56 -12.73 3.81 -12.93
N ASN A 57 -13.44 3.52 -11.84
CA ASN A 57 -14.83 3.91 -11.64
C ASN A 57 -15.05 5.40 -11.92
N GLY A 58 -16.15 5.71 -12.61
CA GLY A 58 -16.47 7.07 -13.05
C GLY A 58 -15.79 7.50 -14.35
N LEU A 59 -15.06 6.63 -15.05
CA LEU A 59 -14.51 6.92 -16.38
C LEU A 59 -15.63 7.19 -17.39
N LYS A 60 -15.55 8.36 -18.04
CA LYS A 60 -16.50 8.82 -19.07
C LYS A 60 -15.92 8.69 -20.49
N THR A 61 -14.60 8.71 -20.63
CA THR A 61 -13.92 8.36 -21.90
C THR A 61 -14.10 6.87 -22.21
N GLY A 62 -14.47 6.52 -23.43
CA GLY A 62 -14.69 5.11 -23.82
C GLY A 62 -13.42 4.27 -23.69
N TYR A 63 -13.46 3.22 -22.87
CA TYR A 63 -12.32 2.32 -22.65
C TYR A 63 -11.96 1.57 -23.94
N LEU A 64 -10.68 1.62 -24.33
CA LEU A 64 -10.14 1.05 -25.58
C LEU A 64 -10.72 1.61 -26.90
N ASP A 65 -11.44 2.73 -26.82
CA ASP A 65 -11.82 3.52 -27.99
C ASP A 65 -10.64 4.38 -28.49
N GLU A 66 -10.80 5.03 -29.64
CA GLU A 66 -9.73 5.87 -30.21
C GLU A 66 -9.37 7.06 -29.30
N ASP A 67 -10.35 7.69 -28.63
CA ASP A 67 -10.09 8.78 -27.67
C ASP A 67 -9.24 8.29 -26.47
N TRP A 68 -9.45 7.05 -26.02
CA TRP A 68 -8.61 6.42 -24.99
C TRP A 68 -7.18 6.25 -25.50
N PHE A 69 -7.00 5.72 -26.71
CA PHE A 69 -5.68 5.50 -27.26
C PHE A 69 -4.95 6.79 -27.64
N ASP A 70 -5.64 7.87 -27.95
CA ASP A 70 -5.05 9.19 -28.10
C ASP A 70 -4.51 9.73 -26.77
N CYS A 71 -5.24 9.49 -25.67
CA CYS A 71 -4.76 9.79 -24.31
C CYS A 71 -3.52 8.95 -23.95
N VAL A 72 -3.56 7.63 -24.22
CA VAL A 72 -2.41 6.73 -23.99
C VAL A 72 -1.20 7.17 -24.79
N ARG A 73 -1.37 7.50 -26.08
CA ARG A 73 -0.29 7.99 -26.96
C ARG A 73 0.37 9.23 -26.36
N ALA A 74 -0.43 10.21 -25.94
CA ALA A 74 0.09 11.43 -25.34
C ALA A 74 0.89 11.16 -24.05
N CYS A 75 0.44 10.21 -23.22
CA CYS A 75 1.13 9.84 -22.00
C CYS A 75 2.46 9.13 -22.28
N ILE A 76 2.51 8.23 -23.28
CA ILE A 76 3.74 7.55 -23.70
C ILE A 76 4.73 8.57 -24.28
N GLU A 77 4.29 9.48 -25.15
CA GLU A 77 5.13 10.53 -25.73
C GLU A 77 5.72 11.45 -24.64
N GLU A 78 4.92 11.84 -23.66
CA GLU A 78 5.37 12.69 -22.56
C GLU A 78 6.31 11.94 -21.61
N ALA A 79 6.03 10.67 -21.31
CA ALA A 79 6.94 9.83 -20.54
C ALA A 79 8.30 9.67 -21.26
N GLU A 80 8.30 9.49 -22.59
CA GLU A 80 9.53 9.44 -23.39
C GLU A 80 10.31 10.75 -23.31
N ARG A 81 9.62 11.90 -23.38
CA ARG A 81 10.23 13.24 -23.25
C ARG A 81 10.89 13.47 -21.90
N LEU A 82 10.28 12.98 -20.82
CA LEU A 82 10.75 13.15 -19.43
C LEU A 82 11.65 12.01 -18.94
N GLY A 83 11.81 10.94 -19.72
CA GLY A 83 12.54 9.74 -19.29
C GLY A 83 11.80 8.89 -18.25
N MET A 84 10.49 9.06 -18.11
CA MET A 84 9.61 8.25 -17.25
C MET A 84 9.15 6.97 -17.96
N LYS A 85 8.44 6.09 -17.22
CA LYS A 85 7.84 4.86 -17.75
C LYS A 85 6.32 4.91 -17.75
N ALA A 86 5.70 4.58 -18.87
CA ALA A 86 4.24 4.48 -19.02
C ALA A 86 3.84 3.01 -19.06
N TRP A 87 3.32 2.49 -17.94
CA TRP A 87 2.92 1.09 -17.82
C TRP A 87 1.48 0.88 -18.26
N ILE A 88 1.24 -0.26 -18.90
CA ILE A 88 -0.11 -0.70 -19.25
C ILE A 88 -0.74 -1.31 -18.01
N TYR A 89 -1.95 -0.87 -17.69
CA TYR A 89 -2.86 -1.58 -16.80
C TYR A 89 -3.87 -2.30 -17.70
N ASP A 90 -4.00 -3.62 -17.58
CA ASP A 90 -4.63 -4.45 -18.61
C ASP A 90 -6.16 -4.59 -18.50
N GLU A 91 -6.78 -3.89 -17.55
CA GLU A 91 -8.20 -4.02 -17.23
C GLU A 91 -8.91 -2.66 -17.08
N LYS A 92 -10.24 -2.67 -17.12
CA LYS A 92 -11.11 -1.59 -16.67
C LYS A 92 -11.68 -1.96 -15.29
N GLY A 93 -11.12 -1.38 -14.24
CA GLY A 93 -11.36 -1.80 -12.87
C GLY A 93 -10.51 -3.01 -12.49
N TRP A 94 -11.11 -3.94 -11.73
CA TRP A 94 -10.48 -5.14 -11.19
C TRP A 94 -11.57 -6.20 -10.91
N PRO A 95 -11.22 -7.49 -10.83
CA PRO A 95 -9.91 -8.10 -11.16
C PRO A 95 -9.67 -8.31 -12.66
N SER A 96 -8.44 -8.50 -13.09
CA SER A 96 -8.07 -8.72 -14.50
C SER A 96 -8.66 -10.00 -15.10
N GLY A 97 -9.14 -9.89 -16.34
CA GLY A 97 -9.54 -11.03 -17.17
C GLY A 97 -10.83 -10.80 -17.95
N PHE A 98 -11.66 -9.83 -17.53
CA PHE A 98 -12.98 -9.60 -18.12
C PHE A 98 -12.99 -8.47 -19.16
N ALA A 99 -11.93 -7.66 -19.24
CA ALA A 99 -11.70 -6.56 -20.19
C ALA A 99 -12.88 -5.57 -20.27
N GLY A 100 -13.32 -5.03 -19.14
CA GLY A 100 -14.47 -4.11 -19.08
C GLY A 100 -15.78 -4.75 -19.57
N GLY A 101 -15.91 -6.07 -19.46
CA GLY A 101 -17.10 -6.84 -19.84
C GLY A 101 -17.04 -7.42 -21.27
N LEU A 102 -15.97 -7.18 -22.03
CA LEU A 102 -15.83 -7.69 -23.40
C LEU A 102 -15.72 -9.22 -23.45
N VAL A 103 -14.92 -9.83 -22.58
CA VAL A 103 -14.70 -11.28 -22.54
C VAL A 103 -15.96 -12.06 -22.11
N PRO A 104 -16.64 -11.76 -20.98
CA PRO A 104 -17.84 -12.48 -20.57
C PRO A 104 -19.02 -12.32 -21.55
N SER A 105 -18.97 -11.30 -22.41
CA SER A 105 -19.97 -11.06 -23.47
C SER A 105 -19.81 -11.98 -24.68
N LEU A 106 -18.67 -12.66 -24.85
CA LEU A 106 -18.44 -13.62 -25.92
C LEU A 106 -19.29 -14.89 -25.77
N GLY A 107 -19.77 -15.19 -24.56
CA GLY A 107 -20.72 -16.25 -24.31
C GLY A 107 -20.57 -16.88 -22.94
N ARG A 108 -21.51 -17.79 -22.62
CA ARG A 108 -21.56 -18.54 -21.35
C ARG A 108 -20.24 -19.26 -21.03
N ASP A 109 -19.58 -19.81 -22.05
CA ASP A 109 -18.35 -20.58 -21.89
C ASP A 109 -17.18 -19.75 -21.34
N TYR A 110 -17.23 -18.43 -21.47
CA TYR A 110 -16.16 -17.53 -21.01
C TYR A 110 -16.35 -17.06 -19.55
N ARG A 111 -17.55 -17.23 -19.01
CA ARG A 111 -17.90 -16.76 -17.66
C ARG A 111 -17.42 -17.73 -16.61
N ALA A 112 -17.16 -17.21 -15.41
CA ALA A 112 -16.72 -17.99 -14.26
C ALA A 112 -17.69 -19.15 -13.97
N LYS A 113 -17.15 -20.30 -13.58
CA LYS A 113 -17.92 -21.50 -13.23
C LYS A 113 -17.49 -21.99 -11.86
N ALA A 114 -18.45 -22.54 -11.13
CA ALA A 114 -18.21 -23.07 -9.79
C ALA A 114 -18.99 -24.37 -9.56
N LEU A 115 -18.46 -25.23 -8.69
CA LEU A 115 -19.26 -26.23 -7.99
C LEU A 115 -19.93 -25.56 -6.79
N VAL A 116 -21.25 -25.65 -6.67
CA VAL A 116 -22.02 -24.97 -5.62
C VAL A 116 -22.86 -25.97 -4.85
N LEU A 117 -22.73 -25.96 -3.52
CA LEU A 117 -23.50 -26.84 -2.62
C LEU A 117 -24.70 -26.09 -2.04
N LEU A 118 -25.91 -26.59 -2.29
CA LEU A 118 -27.15 -26.01 -1.78
C LEU A 118 -27.89 -26.98 -0.84
N PRO A 119 -28.54 -26.47 0.24
CA PRO A 119 -29.34 -27.29 1.15
C PRO A 119 -30.73 -27.62 0.57
N GLU A 120 -31.18 -26.89 -0.44
CA GLU A 120 -32.47 -27.06 -1.08
C GLU A 120 -32.32 -27.29 -2.58
N ARG A 121 -33.23 -28.11 -3.14
CA ARG A 121 -33.22 -28.39 -4.57
C ARG A 121 -33.69 -27.16 -5.34
N ARG A 122 -32.84 -26.70 -6.25
CA ARG A 122 -33.16 -25.73 -7.30
C ARG A 122 -33.48 -26.44 -8.63
N GLU A 123 -34.38 -25.86 -9.42
CA GLU A 123 -34.62 -26.31 -10.79
C GLU A 123 -33.41 -26.01 -11.69
N ASP A 124 -33.14 -26.92 -12.63
CA ASP A 124 -32.05 -26.74 -13.58
C ASP A 124 -32.40 -25.63 -14.58
N ASP A 125 -31.43 -24.73 -14.81
CA ASP A 125 -31.50 -23.68 -15.81
C ASP A 125 -30.14 -23.53 -16.52
N GLU A 126 -30.02 -22.52 -17.40
CA GLU A 126 -28.77 -22.31 -18.14
C GLU A 126 -27.58 -21.92 -17.25
N GLY A 127 -27.83 -21.34 -16.07
CA GLY A 127 -26.81 -20.90 -15.11
C GLY A 127 -26.58 -21.87 -13.95
N CYS A 128 -27.41 -22.90 -13.79
CA CYS A 128 -27.34 -23.83 -12.67
C CYS A 128 -27.81 -25.22 -13.09
N ARG A 129 -26.92 -26.23 -13.08
CA ARG A 129 -27.25 -27.62 -13.46
C ARG A 129 -26.90 -28.58 -12.33
N LEU A 130 -27.87 -29.36 -11.87
CA LEU A 130 -27.66 -30.39 -10.86
C LEU A 130 -26.66 -31.45 -11.35
N LEU A 131 -25.64 -31.74 -10.55
CA LEU A 131 -24.64 -32.79 -10.79
C LEU A 131 -24.89 -34.00 -9.91
N GLU A 132 -25.19 -33.77 -8.63
CA GLU A 132 -25.32 -34.81 -7.62
C GLU A 132 -26.35 -34.41 -6.56
N ALA A 133 -27.14 -35.38 -6.08
CA ALA A 133 -27.99 -35.22 -4.91
C ALA A 133 -27.64 -36.35 -3.92
N PHE A 134 -27.38 -35.98 -2.67
CA PHE A 134 -26.95 -36.90 -1.62
C PHE A 134 -27.51 -36.49 -0.25
N GLU A 135 -27.39 -37.34 0.75
CA GLU A 135 -27.73 -37.02 2.14
C GLU A 135 -26.46 -36.73 2.94
N ALA A 136 -26.44 -35.61 3.66
CA ALA A 136 -25.33 -35.21 4.53
C ALA A 136 -25.87 -34.66 5.84
N GLY A 137 -25.34 -35.10 6.98
CA GLY A 137 -25.79 -34.64 8.30
C GLY A 137 -27.29 -34.89 8.57
N GLY A 138 -27.91 -35.86 7.91
CA GLY A 138 -29.34 -36.16 8.02
C GLY A 138 -30.26 -35.21 7.23
N SER A 139 -29.72 -34.40 6.32
CA SER A 139 -30.48 -33.53 5.41
C SER A 139 -30.09 -33.79 3.96
N ALA A 140 -31.03 -33.56 3.03
CA ALA A 140 -30.72 -33.60 1.61
C ALA A 140 -29.77 -32.46 1.23
N SER A 141 -28.83 -32.73 0.33
CA SER A 141 -27.85 -31.79 -0.19
C SER A 141 -27.73 -31.95 -1.70
N TYR A 142 -27.54 -30.83 -2.40
CA TYR A 142 -27.59 -30.78 -3.85
C TYR A 142 -26.37 -30.02 -4.37
N LEU A 143 -25.58 -30.69 -5.22
CA LEU A 143 -24.39 -30.11 -5.82
C LEU A 143 -24.66 -29.71 -7.27
N TYR A 144 -24.33 -28.47 -7.60
CA TYR A 144 -24.59 -27.86 -8.90
C TYR A 144 -23.30 -27.46 -9.60
N GLU A 145 -23.30 -27.55 -10.93
CA GLU A 145 -22.46 -26.72 -11.79
C GLU A 145 -23.16 -25.36 -11.94
N TRP A 146 -22.52 -24.31 -11.47
CA TRP A 146 -22.99 -22.93 -11.59
C TRP A 146 -22.16 -22.14 -12.58
N VAL A 147 -22.80 -21.25 -13.33
CA VAL A 147 -22.15 -20.29 -14.23
C VAL A 147 -22.60 -18.90 -13.85
N GLN A 148 -21.64 -17.98 -13.75
CA GLN A 148 -21.94 -16.61 -13.35
C GLN A 148 -22.91 -15.92 -14.33
N PRO A 149 -24.04 -15.38 -13.83
CA PRO A 149 -24.94 -14.59 -14.65
C PRO A 149 -24.34 -13.22 -14.95
N MET A 150 -24.79 -12.61 -16.04
CA MET A 150 -24.54 -11.19 -16.30
C MET A 150 -25.40 -10.33 -15.34
N GLY A 151 -25.05 -9.06 -15.20
CA GLY A 151 -25.81 -8.08 -14.44
C GLY A 151 -25.18 -7.69 -13.11
N ASP A 152 -23.94 -8.11 -12.85
CA ASP A 152 -23.22 -7.70 -11.65
C ASP A 152 -22.68 -6.26 -11.82
N PRO A 153 -23.15 -5.28 -11.01
CA PRO A 153 -22.71 -3.89 -11.13
C PRO A 153 -21.20 -3.70 -10.96
N ARG A 154 -20.51 -4.61 -10.24
CA ARG A 154 -19.05 -4.59 -10.10
C ARG A 154 -18.33 -4.74 -11.43
N PHE A 155 -18.90 -5.51 -12.35
CA PHE A 155 -18.35 -5.77 -13.68
C PHE A 155 -19.07 -4.93 -14.75
N GLU A 156 -19.55 -3.75 -14.40
CA GLU A 156 -20.34 -2.89 -15.30
C GLU A 156 -21.59 -3.58 -15.85
N ASN A 157 -22.27 -4.35 -14.99
CA ASN A 157 -23.39 -5.22 -15.33
C ASN A 157 -23.01 -6.42 -16.24
N ALA A 158 -21.73 -6.77 -16.31
CA ALA A 158 -21.25 -8.02 -16.90
C ALA A 158 -21.13 -9.13 -15.85
N ALA A 159 -20.10 -9.97 -15.96
CA ALA A 159 -19.77 -11.09 -15.09
C ALA A 159 -18.24 -11.24 -15.03
N TYR A 160 -17.72 -11.94 -14.02
CA TYR A 160 -16.33 -12.39 -14.04
C TYR A 160 -16.16 -13.64 -14.94
N VAL A 161 -14.91 -14.09 -15.10
CA VAL A 161 -14.51 -15.03 -16.16
C VAL A 161 -13.84 -16.30 -15.64
N ASP A 162 -13.83 -17.35 -16.46
CA ASP A 162 -13.21 -18.65 -16.15
C ASP A 162 -11.74 -18.67 -16.58
N LEU A 163 -10.84 -18.18 -15.71
CA LEU A 163 -9.40 -18.15 -15.98
C LEU A 163 -8.72 -19.53 -15.95
N LEU A 164 -9.46 -20.60 -15.67
CA LEU A 164 -8.96 -21.97 -15.80
C LEU A 164 -9.05 -22.48 -17.24
N ASP A 165 -9.75 -21.78 -18.14
CA ASP A 165 -9.87 -22.12 -19.55
C ASP A 165 -8.93 -21.25 -20.41
N PRO A 166 -8.00 -21.84 -21.20
CA PRO A 166 -7.05 -21.05 -22.00
C PRO A 166 -7.73 -20.17 -23.06
N ARG A 167 -8.95 -20.51 -23.51
CA ARG A 167 -9.70 -19.71 -24.49
C ARG A 167 -10.10 -18.36 -23.90
N VAL A 168 -10.31 -18.29 -22.59
CA VAL A 168 -10.70 -17.06 -21.88
C VAL A 168 -9.52 -16.10 -21.81
N THR A 169 -8.35 -16.57 -21.40
CA THR A 169 -7.13 -15.75 -21.39
C THR A 169 -6.73 -15.31 -22.79
N GLU A 170 -6.88 -16.18 -23.80
CA GLU A 170 -6.67 -15.78 -25.19
C GLU A 170 -7.61 -14.63 -25.60
N ALA A 171 -8.90 -14.74 -25.29
CA ALA A 171 -9.86 -13.66 -25.53
C ALA A 171 -9.51 -12.37 -24.77
N PHE A 172 -9.03 -12.48 -23.54
CA PHE A 172 -8.56 -11.34 -22.75
C PHE A 172 -7.37 -10.65 -23.43
N VAL A 173 -6.32 -11.39 -23.76
CA VAL A 173 -5.12 -10.88 -24.46
C VAL A 173 -5.48 -10.25 -25.82
N GLN A 174 -6.43 -10.84 -26.56
CA GLN A 174 -6.95 -10.25 -27.81
C GLN A 174 -7.69 -8.93 -27.58
N SER A 175 -8.48 -8.85 -26.51
CA SER A 175 -9.31 -7.69 -26.20
C SER A 175 -8.49 -6.52 -25.68
N THR A 176 -7.39 -6.76 -24.97
CA THR A 176 -6.61 -5.71 -24.30
C THR A 176 -5.19 -5.61 -24.88
N HIS A 177 -4.33 -6.56 -24.55
CA HIS A 177 -2.90 -6.56 -24.84
C HIS A 177 -2.57 -6.33 -26.32
N ARG A 178 -3.23 -7.03 -27.24
CA ARG A 178 -3.00 -6.88 -28.68
C ARG A 178 -3.44 -5.52 -29.22
N ARG A 179 -4.45 -4.89 -28.63
CA ARG A 179 -4.90 -3.54 -29.02
C ARG A 179 -3.81 -2.50 -28.72
N TYR A 180 -3.09 -2.67 -27.60
CA TYR A 180 -1.91 -1.88 -27.27
C TYR A 180 -0.73 -2.21 -28.19
N GLU A 181 -0.47 -3.49 -28.49
CA GLU A 181 0.60 -3.91 -29.41
C GLU A 181 0.45 -3.28 -30.81
N GLU A 182 -0.76 -3.33 -31.38
CA GLU A 182 -1.08 -2.75 -32.69
C GLU A 182 -0.69 -1.26 -32.81
N ARG A 183 -0.79 -0.52 -31.70
CA ARG A 183 -0.61 0.94 -31.66
C ARG A 183 0.76 1.37 -31.14
N PHE A 184 1.33 0.61 -30.21
CA PHE A 184 2.51 1.02 -29.43
C PHE A 184 3.59 -0.06 -29.34
N GLY A 185 3.50 -1.16 -30.08
CA GLY A 185 4.48 -2.25 -30.02
C GLY A 185 5.93 -1.81 -30.28
N SER A 186 6.14 -0.74 -31.05
CA SER A 186 7.48 -0.16 -31.27
C SER A 186 8.10 0.53 -30.04
N ARG A 187 7.32 0.71 -28.97
CA ARG A 187 7.74 1.30 -27.68
C ARG A 187 7.88 0.28 -26.55
N PHE A 188 7.52 -0.99 -26.80
CA PHE A 188 7.63 -2.08 -25.84
C PHE A 188 9.09 -2.34 -25.45
N GLY A 189 9.32 -2.64 -24.17
CA GLY A 189 10.65 -2.79 -23.56
C GLY A 189 11.42 -1.49 -23.38
N GLY A 190 10.90 -0.36 -23.89
CA GLY A 190 11.50 0.97 -23.78
C GLY A 190 10.74 1.87 -22.82
N THR A 191 9.94 2.79 -23.37
CA THR A 191 9.08 3.70 -22.59
C THR A 191 7.87 2.98 -21.99
N VAL A 192 7.39 1.92 -22.68
CA VAL A 192 6.38 0.99 -22.17
C VAL A 192 7.11 -0.27 -21.71
N PRO A 193 7.47 -0.37 -20.41
CA PRO A 193 8.32 -1.45 -19.94
C PRO A 193 7.55 -2.75 -19.70
N GLY A 194 6.22 -2.70 -19.51
CA GLY A 194 5.46 -3.86 -19.08
C GLY A 194 3.97 -3.63 -18.85
N VAL A 195 3.32 -4.68 -18.38
CA VAL A 195 1.89 -4.79 -18.11
C VAL A 195 1.67 -5.19 -16.65
N PHE A 196 0.66 -4.59 -16.04
CA PHE A 196 0.13 -4.94 -14.73
C PHE A 196 -1.21 -5.68 -14.88
N SER A 197 -1.34 -6.85 -14.26
CA SER A 197 -2.63 -7.52 -14.03
C SER A 197 -2.98 -7.46 -12.55
N ASP A 198 -4.24 -7.14 -12.25
CA ASP A 198 -4.73 -6.87 -10.90
C ASP A 198 -5.64 -7.99 -10.37
N GLU A 199 -5.33 -8.49 -9.18
CA GLU A 199 -6.12 -9.46 -8.41
C GLU A 199 -6.70 -10.69 -9.16
N ALA A 200 -6.05 -11.15 -10.23
CA ALA A 200 -6.57 -12.28 -11.00
C ALA A 200 -6.75 -13.52 -10.09
N CYS A 201 -7.90 -14.18 -10.19
CA CYS A 201 -8.28 -15.31 -9.34
C CYS A 201 -8.94 -16.46 -10.10
N ALA A 202 -8.83 -17.67 -9.54
CA ALA A 202 -9.42 -18.89 -10.10
C ALA A 202 -10.94 -18.93 -9.94
N LEU A 203 -11.47 -18.33 -8.87
CA LEU A 203 -12.89 -18.13 -8.65
C LEU A 203 -13.11 -16.85 -7.85
N LEU A 204 -13.98 -15.99 -8.36
CA LEU A 204 -14.50 -14.86 -7.60
C LEU A 204 -15.90 -15.21 -7.07
N TRP A 205 -15.98 -15.61 -5.80
CA TRP A 205 -17.24 -15.99 -5.15
C TRP A 205 -17.51 -15.12 -3.93
N LEU A 206 -18.67 -14.47 -3.91
CA LEU A 206 -18.98 -13.40 -2.95
C LEU A 206 -20.16 -13.72 -2.03
N ASP A 207 -20.77 -14.91 -2.16
CA ASP A 207 -21.80 -15.37 -1.25
C ASP A 207 -21.17 -16.26 -0.17
N PRO A 208 -20.86 -15.73 1.03
CA PRO A 208 -20.20 -16.49 2.09
C PRO A 208 -21.11 -17.57 2.71
N GLN A 209 -22.42 -17.55 2.43
CA GLN A 209 -23.36 -18.55 2.97
C GLN A 209 -23.46 -19.78 2.09
N VAL A 210 -22.97 -19.70 0.84
CA VAL A 210 -23.09 -20.75 -0.14
C VAL A 210 -21.69 -21.32 -0.43
N PRO A 211 -21.38 -22.54 0.01
CA PRO A 211 -20.09 -23.17 -0.24
C PRO A 211 -19.86 -23.39 -1.73
N ALA A 212 -18.71 -22.91 -2.23
CA ALA A 212 -18.36 -22.99 -3.63
C ALA A 212 -16.90 -23.39 -3.85
N LEU A 213 -16.61 -23.98 -5.01
CA LEU A 213 -15.28 -24.36 -5.46
C LEU A 213 -15.09 -24.02 -6.95
N PRO A 214 -13.88 -23.64 -7.41
CA PRO A 214 -13.62 -23.31 -8.81
C PRO A 214 -13.98 -24.44 -9.77
N TRP A 215 -14.59 -24.16 -10.92
CA TRP A 215 -14.88 -25.20 -11.91
C TRP A 215 -14.57 -24.71 -13.32
N THR A 216 -14.41 -25.64 -14.25
CA THR A 216 -14.19 -25.29 -15.66
C THR A 216 -14.70 -26.39 -16.59
N THR A 217 -14.93 -26.05 -17.84
CA THR A 217 -15.40 -26.99 -18.86
C THR A 217 -14.34 -28.06 -19.14
N GLY A 218 -14.74 -29.34 -19.11
CA GLY A 218 -13.84 -30.48 -19.32
C GLY A 218 -12.95 -30.81 -18.12
N MET A 219 -13.24 -30.27 -16.93
CA MET A 219 -12.50 -30.55 -15.69
C MET A 219 -12.42 -32.05 -15.38
N ASP A 220 -13.52 -32.78 -15.58
CA ASP A 220 -13.61 -34.23 -15.38
C ASP A 220 -12.71 -35.04 -16.33
N GLU A 221 -12.70 -34.68 -17.62
CA GLU A 221 -11.85 -35.32 -18.63
C GLU A 221 -10.35 -35.10 -18.31
N ARG A 222 -10.00 -33.86 -17.94
CA ARG A 222 -8.64 -33.49 -17.53
C ARG A 222 -8.22 -34.22 -16.24
N PHE A 223 -9.14 -34.34 -15.29
CA PHE A 223 -8.90 -35.04 -14.04
C PHE A 223 -8.63 -36.53 -14.26
N VAL A 224 -9.47 -37.20 -15.05
CA VAL A 224 -9.28 -38.62 -15.40
C VAL A 224 -7.95 -38.82 -16.14
N ALA A 225 -7.63 -37.95 -17.09
CA ALA A 225 -6.39 -38.03 -17.84
C ALA A 225 -5.14 -37.91 -16.95
N LYS A 226 -5.20 -37.10 -15.89
CA LYS A 226 -4.07 -36.87 -14.98
C LYS A 226 -3.94 -37.91 -13.86
N TYR A 227 -5.05 -38.29 -13.23
CA TYR A 227 -5.02 -39.11 -12.00
C TYR A 227 -5.57 -40.53 -12.19
N GLY A 228 -6.16 -40.84 -13.34
CA GLY A 228 -6.59 -42.19 -13.72
C GLY A 228 -7.87 -42.67 -13.04
N TYR A 229 -8.66 -41.78 -12.43
CA TYR A 229 -9.98 -42.11 -11.88
C TYR A 229 -10.99 -40.97 -12.10
N ASP A 230 -12.28 -41.30 -12.06
CA ASP A 230 -13.38 -40.36 -12.29
C ASP A 230 -13.69 -39.54 -11.03
N LEU A 231 -13.72 -38.22 -11.18
CA LEU A 231 -14.07 -37.26 -10.13
C LEU A 231 -15.58 -37.17 -9.91
N ARG A 232 -16.41 -37.38 -10.95
CA ARG A 232 -17.87 -37.16 -10.88
C ARG A 232 -18.56 -37.95 -9.76
N PRO A 233 -18.23 -39.23 -9.51
CA PRO A 233 -18.85 -40.00 -8.41
C PRO A 233 -18.38 -39.59 -7.01
N ARG A 234 -17.45 -38.64 -6.91
CA ARG A 234 -16.75 -38.24 -5.67
C ARG A 234 -16.82 -36.75 -5.40
N LEU A 235 -17.68 -36.01 -6.11
CA LEU A 235 -17.73 -34.55 -5.97
C LEU A 235 -18.11 -34.11 -4.55
N HIS A 236 -19.03 -34.83 -3.89
CA HIS A 236 -19.36 -34.60 -2.48
C HIS A 236 -18.14 -34.69 -1.54
N GLU A 237 -17.11 -35.50 -1.86
CA GLU A 237 -15.89 -35.65 -1.06
C GLU A 237 -15.04 -34.35 -1.04
N LEU A 238 -15.22 -33.45 -2.01
CA LEU A 238 -14.58 -32.12 -2.01
C LEU A 238 -15.13 -31.20 -0.90
N PHE A 239 -16.37 -31.43 -0.47
CA PHE A 239 -17.04 -30.64 0.56
C PHE A 239 -17.03 -31.37 1.91
N LEU A 240 -17.32 -32.67 1.91
CA LEU A 240 -17.56 -33.45 3.13
C LEU A 240 -16.36 -34.31 3.53
N PRO A 241 -16.13 -34.54 4.84
CA PRO A 241 -15.05 -35.39 5.35
C PRO A 241 -15.42 -36.88 5.25
N GLU A 242 -15.81 -37.33 4.06
CA GLU A 242 -16.24 -38.71 3.77
C GLU A 242 -15.28 -39.38 2.76
N GLY A 243 -15.38 -40.71 2.61
CA GLY A 243 -14.61 -41.44 1.59
C GLY A 243 -13.09 -41.26 1.68
N ASP A 244 -12.46 -40.99 0.54
CA ASP A 244 -11.03 -40.70 0.39
C ASP A 244 -10.82 -39.19 0.15
N CYS A 245 -11.63 -38.36 0.82
CA CYS A 245 -11.72 -36.92 0.59
C CYS A 245 -10.36 -36.21 0.57
N ARG A 246 -9.42 -36.57 1.45
CA ARG A 246 -8.08 -35.96 1.49
C ARG A 246 -7.34 -36.13 0.17
N ARG A 247 -7.36 -37.33 -0.41
CA ARG A 247 -6.75 -37.60 -1.71
C ARG A 247 -7.50 -36.89 -2.82
N VAL A 248 -8.82 -36.96 -2.82
CA VAL A 248 -9.66 -36.34 -3.87
C VAL A 248 -9.46 -34.82 -3.89
N ARG A 249 -9.47 -34.16 -2.73
CA ARG A 249 -9.20 -32.72 -2.59
C ARG A 249 -7.79 -32.36 -3.03
N TYR A 250 -6.79 -33.17 -2.63
CA TYR A 250 -5.41 -32.97 -3.06
C TYR A 250 -5.25 -32.99 -4.58
N ASP A 251 -5.76 -34.04 -5.23
CA ASP A 251 -5.67 -34.22 -6.69
C ASP A 251 -6.47 -33.10 -7.40
N TYR A 252 -7.63 -32.73 -6.87
CA TYR A 252 -8.48 -31.64 -7.38
C TYR A 252 -7.77 -30.29 -7.33
N TRP A 253 -7.28 -29.87 -6.16
CA TRP A 253 -6.61 -28.57 -6.00
C TRP A 253 -5.26 -28.53 -6.73
N SER A 254 -4.56 -29.65 -6.80
CA SER A 254 -3.34 -29.77 -7.61
C SER A 254 -3.62 -29.56 -9.11
N LEU A 255 -4.82 -29.91 -9.59
CA LEU A 255 -5.26 -29.64 -10.96
C LEU A 255 -5.75 -28.20 -11.14
N VAL A 256 -6.58 -27.68 -10.24
CA VAL A 256 -7.08 -26.28 -10.30
C VAL A 256 -5.93 -25.28 -10.36
N THR A 257 -4.97 -25.40 -9.44
CA THR A 257 -3.81 -24.49 -9.38
C THR A 257 -2.88 -24.62 -10.58
N GLU A 258 -2.80 -25.82 -11.18
CA GLU A 258 -2.08 -26.03 -12.44
C GLU A 258 -2.76 -25.33 -13.61
N LEU A 259 -4.07 -25.55 -13.77
CA LEU A 259 -4.84 -24.95 -14.84
C LEU A 259 -4.79 -23.43 -14.75
N PHE A 260 -4.93 -22.87 -13.55
CA PHE A 260 -4.84 -21.42 -13.39
C PHE A 260 -3.44 -20.88 -13.76
N ALA A 261 -2.37 -21.54 -13.27
CA ALA A 261 -1.00 -21.13 -13.57
C ALA A 261 -0.65 -21.24 -15.06
N GLU A 262 -1.09 -22.30 -15.73
CA GLU A 262 -0.80 -22.54 -17.14
C GLU A 262 -1.64 -21.66 -18.06
N ASN A 263 -2.94 -21.52 -17.77
CA ASN A 263 -3.88 -20.89 -18.69
C ASN A 263 -3.97 -19.38 -18.50
N PHE A 264 -3.62 -18.84 -17.32
CA PHE A 264 -3.58 -17.39 -17.09
C PHE A 264 -2.15 -16.88 -16.94
N SER A 265 -1.51 -17.11 -15.80
CA SER A 265 -0.23 -16.47 -15.45
C SER A 265 0.88 -16.75 -16.46
N ARG A 266 1.05 -18.01 -16.87
CA ARG A 266 2.02 -18.40 -17.89
C ARG A 266 1.69 -17.84 -19.26
N ALA A 267 0.42 -17.85 -19.67
CA ALA A 267 0.00 -17.34 -20.96
C ALA A 267 0.27 -15.84 -21.11
N VAL A 268 -0.04 -15.05 -20.06
CA VAL A 268 0.26 -13.61 -20.01
C VAL A 268 1.77 -13.37 -19.96
N TYR A 269 2.49 -14.14 -19.13
CA TYR A 269 3.95 -14.09 -19.05
C TYR A 269 4.63 -14.31 -20.40
N GLU A 270 4.30 -15.40 -21.09
CA GLU A 270 4.91 -15.78 -22.37
C GLU A 270 4.57 -14.72 -23.44
N TRP A 271 3.33 -14.22 -23.47
CA TRP A 271 2.96 -13.14 -24.37
C TRP A 271 3.80 -11.87 -24.15
N CYS A 272 4.04 -11.51 -22.88
CA CYS A 272 4.87 -10.36 -22.52
C CYS A 272 6.35 -10.59 -22.84
N ASP A 273 6.90 -11.74 -22.48
CA ASP A 273 8.32 -12.10 -22.66
C ASP A 273 8.71 -12.07 -24.14
N GLU A 274 7.87 -12.64 -25.02
CA GLU A 274 8.06 -12.62 -26.49
C GLU A 274 8.13 -11.21 -27.08
N ARG A 275 7.59 -10.21 -26.38
CA ARG A 275 7.48 -8.82 -26.81
C ARG A 275 8.43 -7.89 -26.06
N GLY A 276 9.29 -8.43 -25.20
CA GLY A 276 10.21 -7.64 -24.37
C GLY A 276 9.50 -6.80 -23.31
N LEU A 277 8.29 -7.20 -22.91
CA LEU A 277 7.53 -6.57 -21.84
C LEU A 277 7.74 -7.33 -20.53
N LEU A 278 7.81 -6.57 -19.43
CA LEU A 278 7.74 -7.09 -18.09
C LEU A 278 6.28 -7.40 -17.74
N TYR A 279 6.05 -8.51 -17.06
CA TYR A 279 4.76 -8.88 -16.50
C TYR A 279 4.87 -8.76 -14.98
N THR A 280 4.01 -7.92 -14.41
CA THR A 280 3.91 -7.64 -12.99
C THR A 280 2.44 -7.63 -12.58
N GLY A 281 2.18 -7.61 -11.28
CA GLY A 281 0.84 -7.63 -10.74
C GLY A 281 0.83 -8.29 -9.39
N HIS A 282 -0.35 -8.63 -8.92
CA HIS A 282 -0.57 -9.50 -7.77
C HIS A 282 -1.88 -10.28 -7.98
N LEU A 283 -2.19 -11.17 -7.06
CA LEU A 283 -3.31 -12.09 -7.12
C LEU A 283 -4.27 -11.82 -5.96
N MET A 284 -5.52 -12.25 -6.12
CA MET A 284 -6.51 -12.09 -5.05
C MET A 284 -6.12 -12.88 -3.79
N ALA A 285 -6.25 -12.24 -2.63
CA ALA A 285 -6.27 -12.86 -1.31
C ALA A 285 -5.02 -13.71 -0.96
N GLU A 286 -3.84 -13.14 -1.17
CA GLU A 286 -2.52 -13.76 -0.95
C GLU A 286 -2.16 -13.92 0.54
N ASP A 287 -2.97 -13.37 1.45
CA ASP A 287 -2.60 -13.07 2.84
C ASP A 287 -2.52 -14.26 3.79
N SER A 288 -3.23 -15.33 3.49
CA SER A 288 -3.24 -16.55 4.31
C SER A 288 -3.46 -17.78 3.45
N LEU A 289 -3.06 -18.95 3.95
CA LEU A 289 -3.35 -20.22 3.28
C LEU A 289 -4.85 -20.43 3.08
N GLY A 290 -5.69 -20.08 4.07
CA GLY A 290 -7.13 -20.28 4.02
C GLY A 290 -7.79 -19.43 2.93
N TYR A 291 -7.44 -18.15 2.89
CA TYR A 291 -7.91 -17.26 1.84
C TYR A 291 -7.38 -17.66 0.47
N GLN A 292 -6.10 -18.02 0.34
CA GLN A 292 -5.59 -18.50 -0.95
C GLN A 292 -6.43 -19.67 -1.47
N MET A 293 -6.79 -20.66 -0.64
CA MET A 293 -7.66 -21.77 -1.07
C MET A 293 -9.06 -21.33 -1.54
N GLU A 294 -9.61 -20.21 -1.07
CA GLU A 294 -10.91 -19.70 -1.53
C GLU A 294 -10.82 -19.06 -2.92
N TRP A 295 -9.69 -18.43 -3.27
CA TRP A 295 -9.59 -17.56 -4.46
C TRP A 295 -8.60 -18.04 -5.54
N VAL A 296 -7.44 -18.58 -5.17
CA VAL A 296 -6.28 -18.80 -6.07
C VAL A 296 -5.68 -20.22 -5.98
N GLY A 297 -5.68 -20.80 -4.79
CA GLY A 297 -5.01 -22.03 -4.39
C GLY A 297 -3.54 -21.80 -3.99
N ASP A 298 -2.62 -21.65 -4.94
CA ASP A 298 -1.17 -21.52 -4.66
C ASP A 298 -0.54 -20.36 -5.42
N VAL A 299 -0.31 -19.25 -4.71
CA VAL A 299 0.24 -18.01 -5.27
C VAL A 299 1.72 -18.14 -5.64
N MET A 300 2.50 -18.95 -4.90
CA MET A 300 3.94 -19.13 -5.19
C MET A 300 4.16 -19.85 -6.52
N ARG A 301 3.24 -20.74 -6.90
CA ARG A 301 3.22 -21.36 -8.24
C ARG A 301 2.93 -20.35 -9.34
N GLN A 302 2.12 -19.33 -9.08
CA GLN A 302 1.78 -18.27 -10.03
C GLN A 302 2.95 -17.30 -10.23
N TYR A 303 3.62 -16.87 -9.15
CA TYR A 303 4.77 -15.97 -9.18
C TYR A 303 5.95 -16.49 -10.02
N GLU A 304 6.01 -17.80 -10.29
CA GLU A 304 6.94 -18.39 -11.25
C GLU A 304 6.88 -17.65 -12.61
N TYR A 305 5.67 -17.34 -13.04
CA TYR A 305 5.35 -16.69 -14.30
C TYR A 305 5.12 -15.19 -14.12
N MET A 306 5.95 -14.52 -13.32
CA MET A 306 6.00 -13.06 -13.27
C MET A 306 7.45 -12.59 -13.40
N HIS A 307 7.67 -11.56 -14.22
CA HIS A 307 8.97 -10.92 -14.33
C HIS A 307 9.29 -10.13 -13.06
N ILE A 308 8.26 -9.51 -12.48
CA ILE A 308 8.27 -8.81 -11.20
C ILE A 308 7.07 -9.35 -10.40
N PRO A 309 7.24 -10.34 -9.52
CA PRO A 309 6.14 -10.79 -8.67
C PRO A 309 5.78 -9.67 -7.69
N GLY A 310 4.50 -9.53 -7.39
CA GLY A 310 3.97 -8.51 -6.48
C GLY A 310 3.02 -9.06 -5.44
N LEU A 311 2.65 -8.20 -4.50
CA LEU A 311 1.60 -8.42 -3.51
C LEU A 311 0.72 -7.19 -3.35
N ASP A 312 -0.41 -7.36 -2.69
CA ASP A 312 -1.27 -6.27 -2.23
C ASP A 312 -1.12 -5.96 -0.73
N HIS A 313 -0.96 -4.67 -0.40
CA HIS A 313 -0.91 -4.15 0.97
C HIS A 313 -1.93 -3.06 1.26
N LEU A 314 -3.10 -3.51 1.70
CA LEU A 314 -4.22 -2.66 2.03
C LEU A 314 -4.31 -2.34 3.53
N GLY A 315 -4.83 -1.16 3.86
CA GLY A 315 -5.10 -0.72 5.23
C GLY A 315 -3.92 -0.04 5.93
N ARG A 316 -4.08 0.22 7.23
CA ARG A 316 -3.16 1.05 8.03
C ARG A 316 -2.03 0.30 8.74
N TYR A 317 -2.13 -1.03 8.86
CA TYR A 317 -1.30 -1.81 9.79
C TYR A 317 -0.41 -2.82 9.06
N SER A 318 0.89 -2.75 9.33
CA SER A 318 1.89 -3.66 8.76
C SER A 318 2.15 -4.91 9.61
N GLN A 319 1.31 -5.21 10.59
CA GLN A 319 1.42 -6.39 11.45
C GLN A 319 0.01 -6.91 11.75
N GLY A 320 -0.51 -7.74 10.84
CA GLY A 320 -1.66 -8.60 11.12
C GLY A 320 -1.39 -9.49 12.34
N ASN A 321 -2.41 -9.75 13.15
CA ASN A 321 -2.38 -10.57 14.37
C ASN A 321 -1.73 -9.98 15.63
N ARG A 322 -2.00 -8.71 15.94
CA ARG A 322 -2.05 -8.29 17.35
C ARG A 322 -3.50 -8.27 17.86
N PRO A 323 -3.77 -8.65 19.14
CA PRO A 323 -5.10 -8.59 19.74
C PRO A 323 -5.78 -7.22 19.62
N GLU A 324 -4.98 -6.15 19.54
CA GLU A 324 -5.45 -4.78 19.31
C GLU A 324 -6.04 -4.48 17.91
N ASN A 325 -5.93 -5.40 16.94
CA ASN A 325 -6.38 -5.18 15.55
C ASN A 325 -7.72 -5.88 15.19
N ASN A 326 -8.56 -6.19 16.19
CA ASN A 326 -9.90 -6.79 16.01
C ASN A 326 -9.96 -8.07 15.16
N GLY A 327 -8.85 -8.76 14.94
CA GLY A 327 -8.81 -10.06 14.27
C GLY A 327 -8.94 -10.05 12.75
N GLU A 328 -8.78 -8.90 12.07
CA GLU A 328 -8.77 -8.86 10.60
C GLU A 328 -7.32 -8.74 10.07
N PRO A 329 -6.76 -9.81 9.44
CA PRO A 329 -5.40 -9.78 8.91
C PRO A 329 -5.42 -9.28 7.47
N TYR A 330 -5.09 -8.01 7.25
CA TYR A 330 -4.73 -7.53 5.91
C TYR A 330 -3.22 -7.32 5.88
N THR A 331 -2.57 -8.02 4.94
CA THR A 331 -1.14 -8.15 4.69
C THR A 331 -0.27 -8.61 5.85
N THR A 332 0.22 -9.83 5.72
CA THR A 332 0.98 -10.52 6.75
C THR A 332 2.44 -10.68 6.33
N VAL A 333 3.29 -11.11 7.26
CA VAL A 333 4.64 -11.56 6.94
C VAL A 333 4.59 -12.66 5.87
N LEU A 334 3.53 -13.48 5.85
CA LEU A 334 3.35 -14.52 4.86
C LEU A 334 3.22 -13.96 3.44
N SER A 335 2.38 -12.94 3.19
CA SER A 335 2.23 -12.32 1.85
C SER A 335 3.59 -11.88 1.29
N ALA A 336 4.34 -11.09 2.05
CA ALA A 336 5.65 -10.57 1.62
C ALA A 336 6.74 -11.64 1.52
N LYS A 337 6.71 -12.65 2.40
CA LYS A 337 7.67 -13.76 2.35
C LYS A 337 7.43 -14.68 1.17
N GLN A 338 6.19 -14.91 0.73
CA GLN A 338 5.94 -15.70 -0.49
C GLN A 338 6.56 -15.04 -1.72
N VAL A 339 6.29 -13.75 -1.95
CA VAL A 339 6.85 -12.97 -3.07
C VAL A 339 8.37 -12.93 -3.02
N SER A 340 8.94 -12.50 -1.89
CA SER A 340 10.40 -12.35 -1.75
C SER A 340 11.15 -13.67 -1.85
N SER A 341 10.54 -14.80 -1.49
CA SER A 341 11.14 -16.12 -1.62
C SER A 341 11.20 -16.55 -3.08
N VAL A 342 10.10 -16.43 -3.83
CA VAL A 342 10.11 -16.74 -5.27
C VAL A 342 11.06 -15.81 -6.03
N ALA A 343 11.06 -14.51 -5.70
CA ALA A 343 11.98 -13.55 -6.28
C ALA A 343 13.45 -13.94 -6.05
N ASN A 344 13.81 -14.31 -4.82
CA ASN A 344 15.18 -14.73 -4.49
C ASN A 344 15.57 -16.07 -5.17
N GLN A 345 14.67 -17.05 -5.16
CA GLN A 345 14.88 -18.37 -5.75
C GLN A 345 15.07 -18.30 -7.27
N LEU A 346 14.23 -17.54 -7.96
CA LEU A 346 14.26 -17.43 -9.42
C LEU A 346 15.13 -16.27 -9.94
N GLY A 347 15.82 -15.55 -9.06
CA GLY A 347 16.73 -14.46 -9.44
C GLY A 347 16.01 -13.23 -10.00
N ARG A 348 14.78 -12.95 -9.54
CA ARG A 348 14.06 -11.72 -9.90
C ARG A 348 14.66 -10.54 -9.12
N GLU A 349 15.05 -9.50 -9.85
CA GLU A 349 15.70 -8.32 -9.26
C GLU A 349 14.72 -7.45 -8.48
N ARG A 350 13.44 -7.47 -8.90
CA ARG A 350 12.38 -6.61 -8.35
C ARG A 350 11.22 -7.43 -7.81
N ALA A 351 10.65 -6.94 -6.74
CA ALA A 351 9.41 -7.42 -6.16
C ALA A 351 8.52 -6.20 -5.84
N LEU A 352 7.28 -6.25 -6.31
CA LEU A 352 6.34 -5.14 -6.23
C LEU A 352 5.45 -5.26 -4.99
N SER A 353 4.95 -4.12 -4.49
CA SER A 353 3.76 -4.07 -3.65
C SER A 353 2.87 -2.92 -4.12
N GLU A 354 1.61 -3.24 -4.39
CA GLU A 354 0.53 -2.27 -4.27
C GLU A 354 0.37 -1.92 -2.79
N LEU A 355 0.21 -0.64 -2.47
CA LEU A 355 0.15 -0.21 -1.08
C LEU A 355 -0.56 1.14 -0.90
N PHE A 356 -0.94 1.41 0.36
CA PHE A 356 -1.63 2.61 0.88
C PHE A 356 -3.14 2.65 0.71
N ALA A 357 -3.71 1.89 -0.23
CA ALA A 357 -5.16 1.77 -0.35
C ALA A 357 -5.80 1.45 1.01
N CYS A 358 -7.01 1.97 1.21
CA CYS A 358 -7.78 1.79 2.44
C CYS A 358 -7.16 2.37 3.71
N ALA A 359 -6.01 3.06 3.64
CA ALA A 359 -5.38 3.63 4.83
C ALA A 359 -6.02 4.96 5.28
N GLY A 360 -6.87 5.58 4.47
CA GLY A 360 -7.60 6.81 4.81
C GLY A 360 -6.81 8.11 4.57
N GLN A 361 -7.52 9.23 4.46
CA GLN A 361 -6.94 10.52 4.05
C GLN A 361 -5.93 11.12 5.04
N SER A 362 -5.87 10.64 6.29
CA SER A 362 -4.87 11.04 7.29
C SER A 362 -3.52 10.32 7.13
N PHE A 363 -3.40 9.40 6.17
CA PHE A 363 -2.22 8.57 5.96
C PHE A 363 -1.10 9.32 5.21
N GLY A 364 -0.46 10.27 5.91
CA GLY A 364 0.65 11.08 5.37
C GLY A 364 2.00 10.36 5.29
N MET A 365 3.01 11.05 4.72
CA MET A 365 4.33 10.52 4.37
C MET A 365 5.06 9.79 5.51
N ASN A 366 4.93 10.20 6.78
CA ASN A 366 5.51 9.48 7.91
C ASN A 366 5.03 8.01 8.01
N ARG A 367 3.71 7.80 7.84
CA ARG A 367 3.14 6.44 7.88
C ARG A 367 3.48 5.67 6.60
N GLN A 368 3.52 6.37 5.47
CA GLN A 368 3.93 5.80 4.19
C GLN A 368 5.38 5.30 4.19
N LYS A 369 6.33 6.08 4.76
CA LYS A 369 7.71 5.65 4.97
C LYS A 369 7.78 4.39 5.85
N ARG A 370 7.07 4.38 6.98
CA ARG A 370 7.05 3.23 7.89
C ARG A 370 6.60 1.95 7.18
N MET A 371 5.53 2.04 6.39
CA MET A 371 5.05 0.90 5.60
C MET A 371 6.09 0.50 4.53
N SER A 372 6.75 1.46 3.88
CA SER A 372 7.85 1.19 2.94
C SER A 372 9.01 0.44 3.63
N ASP A 373 9.39 0.83 4.84
CA ASP A 373 10.46 0.19 5.61
C ASP A 373 10.14 -1.26 5.95
N TRP A 374 8.88 -1.55 6.33
CA TRP A 374 8.41 -2.92 6.54
C TRP A 374 8.56 -3.78 5.28
N HIS A 375 8.19 -3.23 4.13
CA HIS A 375 8.32 -3.93 2.84
C HIS A 375 9.78 -4.17 2.46
N PHE A 376 10.65 -3.17 2.64
CA PHE A 376 12.08 -3.30 2.40
C PHE A 376 12.73 -4.39 3.25
N ILE A 377 12.35 -4.51 4.54
CA ILE A 377 12.82 -5.60 5.40
C ILE A 377 12.49 -6.97 4.80
N HIS A 378 11.27 -7.16 4.29
CA HIS A 378 10.87 -8.43 3.71
C HIS A 378 11.44 -8.71 2.32
N GLY A 379 11.97 -7.68 1.65
CA GLY A 379 12.64 -7.78 0.35
C GLY A 379 11.83 -7.29 -0.84
N ILE A 380 10.77 -6.53 -0.58
CA ILE A 380 10.02 -5.79 -1.60
C ILE A 380 10.76 -4.48 -1.89
N ASN A 381 10.90 -4.13 -3.17
CA ASN A 381 11.75 -3.01 -3.60
C ASN A 381 11.20 -2.26 -4.83
N LEU A 382 9.92 -2.40 -5.13
CA LEU A 382 9.17 -1.58 -6.08
C LEU A 382 7.80 -1.29 -5.47
N PHE A 383 7.38 -0.04 -5.49
CA PHE A 383 6.13 0.39 -4.87
C PHE A 383 5.18 0.95 -5.90
N SER A 384 3.92 0.53 -5.80
CA SER A 384 2.77 1.08 -6.51
C SER A 384 1.81 1.74 -5.52
N PRO A 385 2.01 3.04 -5.22
CA PRO A 385 1.06 3.78 -4.39
C PRO A 385 -0.35 3.79 -4.99
N HIS A 386 -1.32 3.36 -4.19
CA HIS A 386 -2.76 3.51 -4.43
C HIS A 386 -3.28 4.69 -3.57
N LEU A 387 -3.78 5.80 -4.11
CA LEU A 387 -4.05 6.09 -5.53
C LEU A 387 -3.72 7.55 -5.88
N LEU A 388 -3.23 7.77 -7.10
CA LEU A 388 -3.17 9.11 -7.70
C LEU A 388 -4.40 9.29 -8.60
N PRO A 389 -5.39 10.11 -8.23
CA PRO A 389 -6.59 10.31 -9.03
C PRO A 389 -6.35 11.32 -10.15
N TYR A 390 -6.88 11.04 -11.35
CA TYR A 390 -7.01 12.04 -12.41
C TYR A 390 -7.88 13.20 -11.90
N SER A 391 -9.04 12.90 -11.33
CA SER A 391 -9.97 13.85 -10.71
C SER A 391 -10.55 13.33 -9.39
N LEU A 392 -10.77 14.25 -8.43
CA LEU A 392 -11.51 13.99 -7.19
C LEU A 392 -13.04 14.07 -7.36
N GLU A 393 -13.56 14.38 -8.56
CA GLU A 393 -15.00 14.45 -8.83
C GLU A 393 -15.73 13.15 -8.44
N GLY A 394 -16.90 13.29 -7.81
CA GLY A 394 -17.77 12.18 -7.43
C GLY A 394 -17.10 11.18 -6.47
N GLU A 395 -17.13 9.90 -6.84
CA GLU A 395 -16.52 8.82 -6.05
C GLU A 395 -15.00 8.90 -5.98
N GLY A 396 -14.33 9.64 -6.87
CA GLY A 396 -12.86 9.73 -6.93
C GLY A 396 -12.21 10.20 -5.62
N LYS A 397 -12.88 11.06 -4.85
CA LYS A 397 -12.39 11.51 -3.52
C LYS A 397 -12.55 10.47 -2.40
N ARG A 398 -13.31 9.40 -2.65
CA ARG A 398 -13.60 8.30 -1.71
C ARG A 398 -13.04 6.94 -2.15
N ASP A 399 -12.49 6.84 -3.36
CA ASP A 399 -11.93 5.63 -3.96
C ASP A 399 -10.72 5.14 -3.15
N TYR A 400 -10.98 4.19 -2.24
CA TYR A 400 -10.03 3.53 -1.32
C TYR A 400 -8.85 4.44 -0.89
N PRO A 401 -9.11 5.51 -0.11
CA PRO A 401 -8.14 6.56 0.22
C PRO A 401 -6.88 6.03 0.94
N PRO A 402 -5.75 6.75 0.90
CA PRO A 402 -5.60 8.19 0.65
C PRO A 402 -5.48 8.58 -0.82
N THR A 403 -5.81 9.84 -1.09
CA THR A 403 -5.38 10.53 -2.30
C THR A 403 -3.87 10.81 -2.23
N ILE A 404 -3.10 10.37 -3.23
CA ILE A 404 -1.65 10.60 -3.32
C ILE A 404 -1.36 11.30 -4.64
N GLY A 405 -1.63 12.61 -4.65
CA GLY A 405 -1.51 13.41 -5.85
C GLY A 405 -1.38 14.90 -5.57
N PRO A 406 -1.27 15.72 -6.63
CA PRO A 406 -1.15 17.18 -6.53
C PRO A 406 -2.26 17.90 -5.77
N GLN A 407 -3.37 17.21 -5.50
CA GLN A 407 -4.47 17.71 -4.67
C GLN A 407 -4.09 17.76 -3.17
N GLN A 408 -3.08 17.01 -2.71
CA GLN A 408 -2.63 17.04 -1.32
C GLN A 408 -1.79 18.28 -1.02
N PRO A 409 -2.02 18.98 0.11
CA PRO A 409 -1.21 20.15 0.48
C PRO A 409 0.28 19.86 0.62
N TRP A 410 0.66 18.65 1.02
CA TRP A 410 2.06 18.23 1.18
C TRP A 410 2.71 17.71 -0.11
N TRP A 411 2.02 17.74 -1.26
CA TRP A 411 2.54 17.19 -2.53
C TRP A 411 3.88 17.79 -2.95
N GLY A 412 4.07 19.10 -2.71
CA GLY A 412 5.33 19.79 -3.03
C GLY A 412 6.56 19.17 -2.33
N ASP A 413 6.36 18.48 -1.21
CA ASP A 413 7.41 17.80 -0.45
C ASP A 413 7.42 16.27 -0.68
N TYR A 414 6.55 15.73 -1.54
CA TYR A 414 6.42 14.29 -1.75
C TYR A 414 7.71 13.63 -2.26
N ARG A 415 8.58 14.43 -2.90
CA ARG A 415 9.91 14.03 -3.32
C ARG A 415 10.78 13.50 -2.18
N LEU A 416 10.57 13.94 -0.94
CA LEU A 416 11.26 13.39 0.24
C LEU A 416 11.08 11.88 0.32
N LEU A 417 9.83 11.41 0.17
CA LEU A 417 9.51 9.98 0.26
C LEU A 417 9.98 9.24 -1.01
N THR A 418 9.72 9.78 -2.19
CA THR A 418 10.05 9.06 -3.45
C THR A 418 11.55 8.94 -3.67
N ASP A 419 12.35 9.95 -3.29
CA ASP A 419 13.81 9.86 -3.30
C ASP A 419 14.28 8.82 -2.26
N TYR A 420 13.77 8.85 -1.02
CA TYR A 420 14.07 7.83 -0.01
C TYR A 420 13.81 6.40 -0.52
N GLN A 421 12.60 6.17 -1.06
CA GLN A 421 12.20 4.88 -1.61
C GLN A 421 13.11 4.47 -2.78
N ALA A 422 13.52 5.40 -3.64
CA ALA A 422 14.41 5.11 -4.75
C ALA A 422 15.82 4.70 -4.28
N ARG A 423 16.37 5.38 -3.27
CA ARG A 423 17.71 5.07 -2.73
C ARG A 423 17.72 3.70 -2.04
N MET A 424 16.69 3.43 -1.25
CA MET A 424 16.49 2.12 -0.64
C MET A 424 16.26 1.02 -1.69
N SER A 425 15.46 1.26 -2.72
CA SER A 425 15.22 0.29 -3.80
C SER A 425 16.48 -0.01 -4.59
N TYR A 426 17.30 1.01 -4.89
CA TYR A 426 18.63 0.83 -5.49
C TYR A 426 19.48 -0.08 -4.60
N ALA A 427 19.66 0.31 -3.33
CA ALA A 427 20.51 -0.40 -2.39
C ALA A 427 20.08 -1.87 -2.21
N LEU A 428 18.77 -2.11 -2.08
CA LEU A 428 18.20 -3.44 -1.87
C LEU A 428 17.98 -4.25 -3.16
N THR A 429 18.35 -3.71 -4.32
CA THR A 429 18.49 -4.48 -5.57
C THR A 429 19.93 -4.99 -5.76
N ARG A 430 20.92 -4.36 -5.11
CA ARG A 430 22.34 -4.70 -5.26
C ARG A 430 22.68 -6.08 -4.72
N GLY A 431 23.53 -6.82 -5.42
CA GLY A 431 23.97 -8.14 -4.98
C GLY A 431 22.80 -9.13 -4.80
N ARG A 432 23.02 -10.15 -3.99
CA ARG A 432 22.06 -11.22 -3.71
C ARG A 432 21.58 -11.15 -2.28
N ARG A 433 20.30 -11.43 -2.05
CA ARG A 433 19.75 -11.56 -0.70
C ARG A 433 20.32 -12.79 -0.01
N VAL A 434 20.58 -12.68 1.29
CA VAL A 434 21.13 -13.75 2.12
C VAL A 434 20.01 -14.35 2.97
N ALA A 435 19.56 -15.56 2.63
CA ALA A 435 18.52 -16.30 3.34
C ALA A 435 18.86 -17.80 3.36
N PRO A 436 19.77 -18.25 4.25
CA PRO A 436 20.28 -19.62 4.25
C PRO A 436 19.30 -20.66 4.81
N ILE A 437 18.16 -20.23 5.37
CA ILE A 437 17.15 -21.13 5.95
C ILE A 437 15.98 -21.26 4.97
N LEU A 438 15.59 -22.48 4.66
CA LEU A 438 14.35 -22.78 3.93
C LEU A 438 13.27 -23.22 4.92
N VAL A 439 12.13 -22.53 4.96
CA VAL A 439 10.94 -22.96 5.69
C VAL A 439 9.97 -23.55 4.67
N LEU A 440 9.60 -24.83 4.77
CA LEU A 440 8.68 -25.42 3.78
C LEU A 440 7.30 -24.76 3.87
N HIS A 441 6.72 -24.44 2.72
CA HIS A 441 5.38 -23.87 2.65
C HIS A 441 4.33 -25.00 2.66
N PRO A 442 3.39 -25.07 3.61
CA PRO A 442 2.52 -26.23 3.83
C PRO A 442 1.33 -26.30 2.85
N MET A 443 1.46 -25.74 1.65
CA MET A 443 0.37 -25.65 0.66
C MET A 443 -0.14 -27.04 0.22
N GLU A 444 0.74 -28.03 0.11
CA GLU A 444 0.34 -29.41 -0.20
C GLU A 444 -0.60 -30.00 0.86
N SER A 445 -0.46 -29.56 2.12
CA SER A 445 -1.37 -29.92 3.21
C SER A 445 -2.68 -29.14 3.12
N ALA A 446 -2.63 -27.86 2.73
CA ALA A 446 -3.83 -27.06 2.51
C ALA A 446 -4.74 -27.68 1.43
N TYR A 447 -4.17 -28.19 0.33
CA TYR A 447 -4.93 -28.88 -0.72
C TYR A 447 -5.75 -30.07 -0.22
N GLU A 448 -5.21 -30.90 0.69
CA GLU A 448 -5.95 -32.07 1.19
C GLU A 448 -6.89 -31.74 2.35
N CYS A 449 -6.59 -30.69 3.12
CA CYS A 449 -7.33 -30.32 4.33
C CYS A 449 -8.49 -29.36 4.04
N TYR A 450 -8.39 -28.53 2.99
CA TYR A 450 -9.39 -27.50 2.71
C TYR A 450 -10.74 -28.11 2.33
N SER A 451 -11.79 -27.55 2.93
CA SER A 451 -13.17 -27.66 2.48
C SER A 451 -13.83 -26.29 2.58
N PRO A 452 -14.71 -25.90 1.65
CA PRO A 452 -15.46 -24.66 1.76
C PRO A 452 -16.47 -24.68 2.93
N LEU A 453 -16.67 -25.84 3.58
CA LEU A 453 -17.48 -25.97 4.80
C LEU A 453 -16.66 -25.83 6.10
N ASP A 454 -15.35 -26.07 6.05
CA ASP A 454 -14.46 -26.02 7.20
C ASP A 454 -13.01 -25.79 6.76
N ARG A 455 -12.48 -24.62 7.11
CA ARG A 455 -11.09 -24.22 6.85
C ARG A 455 -10.19 -24.25 8.10
N SER A 456 -10.70 -24.71 9.25
CA SER A 456 -10.01 -24.62 10.54
C SER A 456 -8.61 -25.27 10.55
N GLN A 457 -8.45 -26.40 9.87
CA GLN A 457 -7.15 -27.07 9.74
C GLN A 457 -6.14 -26.24 8.93
N VAL A 458 -6.60 -25.59 7.86
CA VAL A 458 -5.77 -24.73 7.00
C VAL A 458 -5.37 -23.46 7.75
N ASP A 459 -6.32 -22.83 8.44
CA ASP A 459 -6.07 -21.64 9.27
C ASP A 459 -5.12 -21.95 10.43
N GLY A 460 -5.24 -23.13 11.06
CA GLY A 460 -4.31 -23.57 12.09
C GLY A 460 -2.87 -23.75 11.58
N MET A 461 -2.70 -24.24 10.34
CA MET A 461 -1.38 -24.31 9.70
C MET A 461 -0.85 -22.92 9.35
N ASN A 462 -1.72 -22.01 8.89
CA ASN A 462 -1.37 -20.63 8.61
C ASN A 462 -0.84 -19.92 9.88
N ALA A 463 -1.59 -20.01 10.98
CA ALA A 463 -1.20 -19.41 12.26
C ALA A 463 0.14 -19.97 12.77
N ALA A 464 0.38 -21.28 12.63
CA ALA A 464 1.66 -21.89 12.98
C ALA A 464 2.82 -21.37 12.11
N LEU A 465 2.60 -21.22 10.81
CA LEU A 465 3.60 -20.69 9.87
C LEU A 465 3.93 -19.20 10.16
N GLU A 466 2.91 -18.39 10.44
CA GLU A 466 3.10 -16.98 10.84
C GLU A 466 3.87 -16.86 12.15
N ALA A 467 3.50 -17.65 13.17
CA ALA A 467 4.19 -17.66 14.46
C ALA A 467 5.66 -18.08 14.32
N LEU A 468 5.94 -19.10 13.50
CA LEU A 468 7.30 -19.51 13.17
C LEU A 468 8.06 -18.38 12.47
N SER A 469 7.44 -17.72 11.50
CA SER A 469 8.05 -16.64 10.73
C SER A 469 8.43 -15.44 11.60
N LEU A 470 7.54 -15.03 12.50
CA LEU A 470 7.82 -13.98 13.47
C LEU A 470 8.95 -14.37 14.43
N ARG A 471 8.95 -15.63 14.93
CA ARG A 471 10.03 -16.14 15.79
C ARG A 471 11.39 -16.09 15.10
N LEU A 472 11.45 -16.41 13.81
CA LEU A 472 12.68 -16.32 13.02
C LEU A 472 13.13 -14.87 12.83
N LEU A 473 12.21 -13.95 12.52
CA LEU A 473 12.52 -12.51 12.37
C LEU A 473 13.02 -11.88 13.66
N ASP A 474 12.36 -12.16 14.79
CA ASP A 474 12.75 -11.68 16.12
C ASP A 474 14.11 -12.26 16.57
N ALA A 475 14.46 -13.44 16.06
CA ALA A 475 15.76 -14.07 16.24
C ALA A 475 16.84 -13.59 15.26
N HIS A 476 16.52 -12.64 14.36
CA HIS A 476 17.38 -12.16 13.27
C HIS A 476 17.81 -13.25 12.27
N LEU A 477 17.01 -14.32 12.14
CA LEU A 477 17.27 -15.44 11.24
C LEU A 477 16.58 -15.19 9.89
N SER A 478 17.38 -14.92 8.85
CA SER A 478 16.85 -14.73 7.49
C SER A 478 16.48 -16.06 6.83
N PHE A 479 15.26 -16.14 6.30
CA PHE A 479 14.73 -17.35 5.68
C PHE A 479 13.95 -17.05 4.40
N ASP A 480 13.70 -18.08 3.60
CA ASP A 480 12.73 -18.10 2.51
C ASP A 480 11.73 -19.25 2.67
N TYR A 481 10.54 -19.10 2.10
CA TYR A 481 9.59 -20.18 1.96
C TYR A 481 9.96 -21.10 0.80
N GLY A 482 9.83 -22.41 1.01
CA GLY A 482 10.03 -23.45 0.02
C GLY A 482 8.69 -24.02 -0.45
N ASN A 483 8.20 -23.56 -1.60
CA ASN A 483 7.07 -24.18 -2.27
C ASN A 483 7.50 -25.52 -2.91
N GLU A 484 6.73 -26.58 -2.68
CA GLU A 484 7.10 -27.93 -3.11
C GLU A 484 7.01 -28.16 -4.63
N HIS A 485 6.18 -27.39 -5.34
CA HIS A 485 6.16 -27.38 -6.82
C HIS A 485 7.47 -26.78 -7.36
N LEU A 486 7.88 -25.61 -6.87
CA LEU A 486 9.14 -24.98 -7.27
C LEU A 486 10.34 -25.85 -6.90
N LEU A 487 10.33 -26.45 -5.71
CA LEU A 487 11.37 -27.38 -5.27
C LEU A 487 11.42 -28.63 -6.17
N ALA A 488 10.28 -29.18 -6.59
CA ALA A 488 10.26 -30.33 -7.49
C ALA A 488 10.82 -29.98 -8.89
N LYS A 489 10.58 -28.76 -9.37
CA LYS A 489 10.99 -28.30 -10.71
C LYS A 489 12.45 -27.84 -10.77
N TYR A 490 12.91 -27.10 -9.77
CA TYR A 490 14.21 -26.41 -9.75
C TYR A 490 15.18 -26.93 -8.68
N GLY A 491 14.75 -27.88 -7.84
CA GLY A 491 15.49 -28.37 -6.69
C GLY A 491 16.70 -29.23 -7.05
N SER A 492 17.79 -29.03 -6.30
CA SER A 492 18.94 -29.94 -6.31
C SER A 492 19.65 -29.93 -4.96
N VAL A 493 20.36 -31.01 -4.62
CA VAL A 493 21.14 -31.11 -3.37
C VAL A 493 22.61 -31.34 -3.70
N SER A 494 23.48 -30.55 -3.08
CA SER A 494 24.93 -30.63 -3.27
C SER A 494 25.67 -30.41 -1.96
N ALA A 495 27.01 -30.47 -1.98
CA ALA A 495 27.84 -30.15 -0.81
C ALA A 495 27.68 -28.69 -0.33
N ALA A 496 27.12 -27.79 -1.16
CA ALA A 496 26.83 -26.42 -0.76
C ALA A 496 25.48 -26.28 -0.01
N GLY A 497 24.62 -27.30 -0.07
CA GLY A 497 23.28 -27.28 0.52
C GLY A 497 22.17 -27.65 -0.46
N LEU A 498 20.93 -27.38 -0.07
CA LEU A 498 19.73 -27.52 -0.89
C LEU A 498 19.58 -26.27 -1.74
N ARG A 499 19.48 -26.42 -3.06
CA ARG A 499 19.36 -25.30 -4.01
C ARG A 499 17.99 -25.33 -4.67
N ILE A 500 17.35 -24.17 -4.77
CA ILE A 500 16.21 -23.92 -5.67
C ILE A 500 16.68 -22.86 -6.65
N GLN A 501 17.02 -23.28 -7.87
CA GLN A 501 17.58 -22.42 -8.93
C GLN A 501 18.77 -21.56 -8.43
N GLU A 502 18.55 -20.28 -8.14
CA GLU A 502 19.61 -19.35 -7.70
C GLU A 502 19.89 -19.41 -6.21
N ALA A 503 18.89 -19.71 -5.36
CA ALA A 503 19.02 -19.68 -3.91
C ALA A 503 19.58 -21.00 -3.35
N VAL A 504 20.39 -20.91 -2.28
CA VAL A 504 21.03 -22.05 -1.62
C VAL A 504 20.78 -21.98 -0.11
N TYR A 505 20.38 -23.11 0.45
CA TYR A 505 19.93 -23.26 1.83
C TYR A 505 20.80 -24.26 2.58
N GLN A 506 21.18 -23.89 3.80
CA GLN A 506 22.01 -24.67 4.72
C GLN A 506 21.20 -25.29 5.88
N ALA A 507 19.92 -24.93 6.03
CA ALA A 507 18.98 -25.60 6.91
C ALA A 507 17.59 -25.66 6.27
N VAL A 508 16.83 -26.69 6.63
CA VAL A 508 15.40 -26.77 6.29
C VAL A 508 14.58 -26.88 7.58
N VAL A 509 13.56 -26.04 7.71
CA VAL A 509 12.54 -26.13 8.76
C VAL A 509 11.24 -26.61 8.14
N ILE A 510 10.70 -27.69 8.66
CA ILE A 510 9.39 -28.23 8.33
C ILE A 510 8.41 -27.67 9.37
N PRO A 511 7.46 -26.79 8.99
CA PRO A 511 6.40 -26.36 9.89
C PRO A 511 5.34 -27.45 10.03
N ARG A 512 4.29 -27.18 10.84
CA ARG A 512 3.10 -28.02 10.94
C ARG A 512 2.52 -28.30 9.55
N CYS A 513 2.49 -29.57 9.15
CA CYS A 513 1.97 -30.03 7.86
C CYS A 513 1.43 -31.46 7.96
N THR A 514 0.51 -31.85 7.07
CA THR A 514 -0.04 -33.22 7.01
C THR A 514 0.46 -34.00 5.80
N ARG A 515 1.07 -33.32 4.83
CA ARG A 515 1.57 -33.88 3.58
C ARG A 515 2.86 -33.21 3.15
N LEU A 516 3.75 -34.01 2.57
CA LEU A 516 4.92 -33.58 1.79
C LEU A 516 5.00 -34.43 0.52
N ARG A 517 5.46 -33.86 -0.58
CA ARG A 517 5.68 -34.59 -1.84
C ARG A 517 6.80 -35.61 -1.68
N ALA A 518 6.67 -36.73 -2.38
CA ALA A 518 7.73 -37.74 -2.44
C ALA A 518 9.06 -37.18 -2.98
N THR A 519 9.01 -36.18 -3.88
CA THR A 519 10.19 -35.43 -4.36
C THR A 519 10.88 -34.68 -3.23
N THR A 520 10.11 -33.95 -2.43
CA THR A 520 10.60 -33.19 -1.26
C THR A 520 11.27 -34.12 -0.26
N ILE A 521 10.63 -35.24 0.10
CA ILE A 521 11.22 -36.22 1.02
C ILE A 521 12.57 -36.72 0.50
N ARG A 522 12.72 -37.01 -0.80
CA ARG A 522 14.01 -37.43 -1.37
C ARG A 522 15.10 -36.35 -1.26
N PHE A 523 14.73 -35.09 -1.47
CA PHE A 523 15.67 -33.99 -1.29
C PHE A 523 16.10 -33.84 0.17
N LEU A 524 15.15 -33.91 1.11
CA LEU A 524 15.45 -33.81 2.54
C LEU A 524 16.31 -34.96 3.05
N ASP A 525 16.05 -36.19 2.58
CA ASP A 525 16.84 -37.37 2.91
C ASP A 525 18.30 -37.18 2.46
N ARG A 526 18.48 -36.80 1.19
CA ARG A 526 19.82 -36.53 0.63
C ARG A 526 20.52 -35.35 1.31
N PHE A 527 19.78 -34.31 1.67
CA PHE A 527 20.30 -33.13 2.35
C PHE A 527 20.81 -33.48 3.76
N ALA A 528 20.05 -34.31 4.48
CA ALA A 528 20.46 -34.81 5.78
C ALA A 528 21.63 -35.81 5.71
N GLU A 529 21.71 -36.64 4.68
CA GLU A 529 22.88 -37.52 4.44
C GLU A 529 24.20 -36.73 4.29
N LEU A 530 24.12 -35.50 3.77
CA LEU A 530 25.26 -34.60 3.66
C LEU A 530 25.57 -33.83 4.96
N GLY A 531 24.82 -34.10 6.03
CA GLY A 531 25.04 -33.55 7.36
C GLY A 531 24.34 -32.23 7.64
N PHE A 532 23.49 -31.73 6.73
CA PHE A 532 22.74 -30.51 6.96
C PHE A 532 21.51 -30.77 7.86
N PRO A 533 21.13 -29.82 8.72
CA PRO A 533 20.01 -29.99 9.63
C PRO A 533 18.66 -29.88 8.91
N VAL A 534 17.80 -30.86 9.16
CA VAL A 534 16.37 -30.81 8.87
C VAL A 534 15.63 -30.76 10.21
N LEU A 535 15.00 -29.63 10.48
CA LEU A 535 14.32 -29.35 11.74
C LEU A 535 12.80 -29.41 11.56
N PHE A 536 12.10 -29.82 12.61
CA PHE A 536 10.64 -29.78 12.67
C PHE A 536 10.18 -28.81 13.76
N ASP A 537 9.37 -27.81 13.40
CA ASP A 537 8.74 -26.88 14.34
C ASP A 537 7.51 -27.55 14.98
N ARG A 538 7.73 -28.12 16.18
CA ARG A 538 6.69 -28.85 16.91
C ARG A 538 5.68 -27.87 17.51
N ASP A 539 4.41 -28.13 17.21
CA ASP A 539 3.27 -27.56 17.93
C ASP A 539 3.27 -28.06 19.41
N PRO A 540 2.97 -27.20 20.42
CA PRO A 540 2.69 -27.65 21.78
C PRO A 540 1.62 -28.75 21.89
N GLU A 541 0.70 -28.91 20.94
CA GLU A 541 -0.36 -29.93 20.97
C GLU A 541 0.01 -31.33 20.39
N GLY A 542 1.20 -31.49 19.79
CA GLY A 542 1.67 -32.82 19.36
C GLY A 542 0.90 -33.42 18.17
N GLY A 543 1.18 -32.93 16.96
CA GLY A 543 0.67 -33.45 15.69
C GLY A 543 1.33 -32.73 14.49
N GLY A 544 0.99 -33.10 13.26
CA GLY A 544 1.36 -32.31 12.08
C GLY A 544 2.72 -32.63 11.43
N LEU A 545 3.06 -33.91 11.32
CA LEU A 545 4.11 -34.38 10.42
C LEU A 545 3.66 -35.69 9.73
N PRO A 546 3.72 -35.78 8.38
CA PRO A 546 3.38 -37.00 7.65
C PRO A 546 4.27 -38.18 8.04
N GLU A 547 3.72 -39.41 7.97
CA GLU A 547 4.43 -40.63 8.36
C GLU A 547 5.73 -40.83 7.55
N GLU A 548 5.67 -40.50 6.27
CA GLU A 548 6.80 -40.59 5.33
C GLU A 548 7.97 -39.67 5.69
N ALA A 549 7.71 -38.59 6.44
CA ALA A 549 8.73 -37.69 6.93
C ALA A 549 9.33 -38.15 8.27
N ARG A 550 8.64 -39.00 9.03
CA ARG A 550 9.16 -39.54 10.31
C ARG A 550 10.39 -40.43 10.14
N ARG A 551 10.62 -40.95 8.93
CA ARG A 551 11.83 -41.73 8.59
C ARG A 551 13.06 -40.86 8.37
N LEU A 552 12.90 -39.55 8.17
CA LEU A 552 14.01 -38.61 8.02
C LEU A 552 14.69 -38.43 9.39
N PRO A 553 16.00 -38.15 9.44
CA PRO A 553 16.73 -37.86 10.68
C PRO A 553 16.39 -36.43 11.18
N LEU A 554 15.14 -36.22 11.60
CA LEU A 554 14.61 -34.93 12.00
C LEU A 554 15.12 -34.49 13.38
N GLN A 555 15.46 -33.21 13.49
CA GLN A 555 15.80 -32.56 14.75
C GLN A 555 14.62 -31.70 15.24
N PRO A 556 14.43 -31.50 16.55
CA PRO A 556 13.53 -30.45 17.04
C PRO A 556 14.01 -29.07 16.59
N PHE A 557 13.08 -28.14 16.40
CA PHE A 557 13.40 -26.73 16.16
C PHE A 557 14.42 -26.19 17.19
N SER A 558 15.44 -25.48 16.70
CA SER A 558 16.50 -24.90 17.52
C SER A 558 17.05 -23.65 16.84
N GLU A 559 16.80 -22.48 17.43
CA GLU A 559 17.39 -21.22 16.96
C GLU A 559 18.91 -21.26 16.97
N GLU A 560 19.53 -21.89 17.97
CA GLU A 560 20.98 -22.05 18.05
C GLU A 560 21.53 -22.86 16.87
N CYS A 561 20.84 -23.95 16.49
CA CYS A 561 21.21 -24.73 15.31
C CYS A 561 21.10 -23.90 14.02
N LEU A 562 20.01 -23.15 13.87
CA LEU A 562 19.78 -22.27 12.72
C LEU A 562 20.80 -21.12 12.64
N ARG A 563 21.16 -20.50 13.77
CA ARG A 563 22.22 -19.48 13.84
C ARG A 563 23.57 -20.03 13.37
N ARG A 564 23.90 -21.29 13.70
CA ARG A 564 25.13 -21.94 13.19
C ARG A 564 25.15 -22.15 11.67
N GLN A 565 23.99 -22.34 11.04
CA GLN A 565 23.86 -22.44 9.57
C GLN A 565 23.67 -21.08 8.89
N SER A 566 23.53 -20.03 9.69
CA SER A 566 23.35 -18.66 9.25
C SER A 566 24.41 -17.79 9.93
N PRO A 567 25.72 -18.06 9.73
CA PRO A 567 26.75 -17.19 10.27
C PRO A 567 26.64 -15.84 9.54
N HIS A 568 25.79 -14.98 10.07
CA HIS A 568 25.77 -13.58 9.71
C HIS A 568 27.15 -13.03 10.02
N SER A 569 27.65 -12.16 9.15
CA SER A 569 28.88 -11.43 9.44
C SER A 569 28.67 -10.40 10.57
N MET A 570 27.41 -10.18 10.99
CA MET A 570 27.00 -9.26 12.05
C MET A 570 26.04 -9.95 13.03
N VAL A 571 26.32 -9.85 14.32
CA VAL A 571 25.43 -10.25 15.42
C VAL A 571 24.87 -8.99 16.08
N ILE A 572 23.57 -9.00 16.40
CA ILE A 572 22.88 -7.90 17.09
C ILE A 572 22.66 -8.32 18.54
N GLU A 573 23.27 -7.60 19.48
CA GLU A 573 23.15 -7.88 20.91
C GLU A 573 22.63 -6.66 21.66
N GLY A 574 21.65 -6.85 22.55
CA GLY A 574 21.11 -5.77 23.36
C GLY A 574 19.77 -6.14 23.98
N GLU A 575 19.34 -5.34 24.95
CA GLU A 575 17.98 -5.43 25.48
C GLU A 575 16.98 -5.04 24.38
N ASP A 576 15.86 -5.77 24.28
CA ASP A 576 14.82 -5.55 23.26
C ASP A 576 15.30 -5.66 21.80
N ALA A 577 16.44 -6.31 21.51
CA ALA A 577 16.98 -6.46 20.14
C ALA A 577 16.00 -7.13 19.15
N ALA A 578 15.04 -7.93 19.64
CA ALA A 578 13.97 -8.53 18.83
C ALA A 578 13.08 -7.49 18.13
N ALA A 579 13.02 -6.25 18.62
CA ALA A 579 12.29 -5.17 17.95
C ALA A 579 12.99 -4.65 16.68
N LEU A 580 14.27 -4.97 16.49
CA LEU A 580 15.01 -4.67 15.27
C LEU A 580 14.92 -5.86 14.32
N TRP A 581 14.43 -5.64 13.11
CA TRP A 581 14.48 -6.64 12.05
C TRP A 581 15.61 -6.32 11.06
N LEU A 582 16.11 -7.37 10.39
CA LEU A 582 17.31 -7.32 9.55
C LEU A 582 17.01 -7.82 8.13
N HIS A 583 17.49 -7.08 7.14
CA HIS A 583 17.66 -7.54 5.76
C HIS A 583 19.15 -7.52 5.40
N GLU A 584 19.69 -8.65 4.96
CA GLU A 584 21.09 -8.79 4.55
C GLU A 584 21.24 -9.10 3.05
N ARG A 585 22.24 -8.46 2.41
CA ARG A 585 22.66 -8.75 1.04
C ARG A 585 24.17 -8.94 0.93
N GLU A 586 24.58 -9.79 0.00
CA GLU A 586 25.96 -10.05 -0.39
C GLU A 586 26.22 -9.49 -1.79
N ASP A 587 27.22 -8.62 -1.94
CA ASP A 587 27.66 -8.06 -3.23
C ASP A 587 29.18 -8.22 -3.36
N GLY A 588 29.61 -9.41 -3.81
CA GLY A 588 31.01 -9.79 -3.85
C GLY A 588 31.61 -9.88 -2.44
N PRO A 589 32.75 -9.21 -2.14
CA PRO A 589 33.32 -9.20 -0.79
C PRO A 589 32.56 -8.30 0.18
N THR A 590 31.62 -7.48 -0.31
CA THR A 590 30.88 -6.50 0.49
C THR A 590 29.58 -7.08 1.01
N ARG A 591 29.19 -6.70 2.23
CA ARG A 591 27.89 -6.96 2.83
C ARG A 591 27.09 -5.67 2.95
N LEU A 592 25.78 -5.77 2.79
CA LEU A 592 24.83 -4.69 3.05
C LEU A 592 23.81 -5.16 4.08
N TYR A 593 23.58 -4.34 5.10
CA TYR A 593 22.59 -4.59 6.14
C TYR A 593 21.61 -3.43 6.18
N PHE A 594 20.32 -3.73 6.11
CA PHE A 594 19.26 -2.79 6.42
C PHE A 594 18.59 -3.24 7.71
N LEU A 595 18.65 -2.38 8.73
CA LEU A 595 18.01 -2.59 10.02
C LEU A 595 16.86 -1.60 10.18
N ALA A 596 15.73 -2.07 10.68
CA ALA A 596 14.58 -1.23 10.98
C ALA A 596 14.03 -1.56 12.37
N ASN A 597 13.82 -0.52 13.18
CA ASN A 597 13.10 -0.66 14.43
C ASN A 597 11.61 -0.76 14.16
N MET A 598 11.06 -1.97 14.30
CA MET A 598 9.65 -2.23 14.03
C MET A 598 8.74 -1.75 15.16
N SER A 599 9.31 -1.38 16.31
CA SER A 599 8.57 -0.78 17.41
C SER A 599 8.15 0.65 17.09
N GLY A 600 6.87 0.93 17.35
CA GLY A 600 6.31 2.28 17.25
C GLY A 600 6.53 3.15 18.47
N THR A 601 7.04 2.59 19.57
CA THR A 601 7.11 3.27 20.88
C THR A 601 8.40 3.06 21.65
N LYS A 602 9.17 2.01 21.35
CA LYS A 602 10.40 1.68 22.08
C LYS A 602 11.64 2.20 21.34
N THR A 603 12.50 2.89 22.07
CA THR A 603 13.90 3.12 21.68
C THR A 603 14.70 1.86 22.02
N VAL A 604 15.53 1.38 21.10
CA VAL A 604 16.32 0.15 21.26
C VAL A 604 17.81 0.50 21.23
N ARG A 605 18.61 -0.08 22.14
CA ARG A 605 20.06 0.09 22.17
C ARG A 605 20.73 -1.26 21.95
N VAL A 606 21.57 -1.35 20.93
CA VAL A 606 22.24 -2.60 20.55
C VAL A 606 23.72 -2.38 20.23
N ALA A 607 24.51 -3.42 20.39
CA ALA A 607 25.84 -3.58 19.83
C ALA A 607 25.75 -4.43 18.55
N LEU A 608 26.27 -3.92 17.45
CA LEU A 608 26.45 -4.63 16.19
C LEU A 608 27.88 -5.19 16.16
N ARG A 609 28.03 -6.51 16.26
CA ARG A 609 29.33 -7.18 16.37
C ARG A 609 29.68 -7.93 15.08
N PHE A 610 30.87 -7.69 14.56
CA PHE A 610 31.42 -8.37 13.39
C PHE A 610 32.61 -9.23 13.80
N GLU A 611 32.62 -10.50 13.37
CA GLU A 611 33.66 -11.47 13.75
C GLU A 611 35.06 -11.07 13.25
N HIS A 612 35.11 -10.32 12.14
CA HIS A 612 36.35 -9.90 11.49
C HIS A 612 36.42 -8.37 11.36
N PRO A 613 37.64 -7.82 11.21
CA PRO A 613 37.82 -6.40 10.99
C PRO A 613 37.14 -5.95 9.70
N VAL A 614 36.15 -5.07 9.81
CA VAL A 614 35.41 -4.50 8.68
C VAL A 614 35.43 -2.97 8.72
N ARG A 615 35.49 -2.38 7.53
CA ARG A 615 35.23 -0.96 7.31
C ARG A 615 33.72 -0.77 7.15
N LEU A 616 33.15 0.11 7.97
CA LEU A 616 31.71 0.37 8.02
C LEU A 616 31.38 1.75 7.44
N THR A 617 30.49 1.79 6.46
CA THR A 617 29.95 3.03 5.89
C THR A 617 28.44 3.03 6.05
N GLU A 618 27.90 4.06 6.70
CA GLU A 618 26.47 4.34 6.76
C GLU A 618 26.04 5.06 5.48
N TRP A 619 24.94 4.62 4.87
CA TRP A 619 24.35 5.21 3.68
C TRP A 619 22.98 5.76 4.04
N ASP A 620 22.89 7.08 4.17
CA ASP A 620 21.65 7.73 4.55
C ASP A 620 20.73 7.86 3.33
N ALA A 621 19.66 7.08 3.30
CA ALA A 621 18.70 7.09 2.20
C ALA A 621 17.83 8.37 2.16
N GLU A 622 17.78 9.17 3.22
CA GLU A 622 17.07 10.45 3.24
C GLU A 622 17.87 11.53 2.52
N THR A 623 19.18 11.60 2.77
CA THR A 623 20.07 12.63 2.21
C THR A 623 20.83 12.18 0.96
N GLY A 624 21.00 10.87 0.78
CA GLY A 624 21.85 10.29 -0.26
C GLY A 624 23.35 10.36 0.06
N GLU A 625 23.72 10.68 1.30
CA GLU A 625 25.11 10.78 1.72
C GLU A 625 25.64 9.46 2.29
N ALA A 626 26.94 9.23 2.09
CA ALA A 626 27.65 8.10 2.67
C ALA A 626 28.66 8.60 3.70
N ARG A 627 28.63 8.04 4.91
CA ARG A 627 29.51 8.42 6.02
C ARG A 627 30.30 7.23 6.51
N LEU A 628 31.62 7.37 6.50
CA LEU A 628 32.52 6.40 7.14
C LEU A 628 32.32 6.45 8.66
N LEU A 629 32.08 5.29 9.27
CA LEU A 629 31.93 5.16 10.71
C LEU A 629 33.27 4.81 11.37
N SER A 630 33.41 5.19 12.63
CA SER A 630 34.54 4.83 13.49
C SER A 630 34.07 3.83 14.55
N PRO A 631 34.03 2.51 14.25
CA PRO A 631 33.64 1.50 15.22
C PRO A 631 34.75 1.25 16.26
N CYS A 632 34.39 0.64 17.39
CA CYS A 632 35.35 0.14 18.36
C CYS A 632 35.96 -1.18 17.87
N LEU A 633 37.25 -1.41 18.14
CA LEU A 633 37.87 -2.72 17.94
C LEU A 633 37.72 -3.55 19.21
N GLY A 634 36.78 -4.50 19.20
CA GLY A 634 36.61 -5.51 20.25
C GLY A 634 37.40 -6.77 19.89
N GLY A 635 38.57 -6.98 20.50
CA GLY A 635 39.36 -8.20 20.27
C GLY A 635 39.82 -8.38 18.82
N THR A 636 39.37 -9.44 18.13
CA THR A 636 39.73 -9.78 16.73
C THR A 636 38.78 -9.20 15.67
N GLY A 637 37.74 -8.44 16.06
CA GLY A 637 36.67 -7.99 15.16
C GLY A 637 36.29 -6.51 15.34
N THR A 638 35.16 -6.13 14.73
CA THR A 638 34.62 -4.75 14.73
C THR A 638 33.31 -4.68 15.52
N GLU A 639 33.12 -3.65 16.33
CA GLU A 639 31.90 -3.46 17.14
C GLU A 639 31.35 -2.03 17.00
N LEU A 640 30.04 -1.91 16.84
CA LEU A 640 29.35 -0.64 16.71
C LEU A 640 28.13 -0.55 17.63
N GLU A 641 28.21 0.28 18.67
CA GLU A 641 27.04 0.60 19.50
C GLU A 641 26.11 1.58 18.79
N ARG A 642 24.80 1.29 18.80
CA ARG A 642 23.77 2.12 18.18
C ARG A 642 22.49 2.18 19.00
N GLN A 643 21.89 3.36 18.99
CA GLN A 643 20.54 3.61 19.50
C GLN A 643 19.61 3.83 18.32
N PHE A 644 18.50 3.10 18.30
CA PHE A 644 17.44 3.23 17.32
C PHE A 644 16.22 3.82 18.00
N GLU A 645 15.84 5.04 17.62
CA GLU A 645 14.55 5.59 18.00
C GLU A 645 13.40 4.74 17.43
N PRO A 646 12.17 4.84 17.98
CA PRO A 646 11.03 4.18 17.41
C PRO A 646 10.94 4.46 15.90
N ARG A 647 10.89 3.40 15.08
CA ARG A 647 10.83 3.48 13.61
C ARG A 647 12.09 4.01 12.91
N ALA A 648 13.21 4.15 13.62
CA ALA A 648 14.48 4.48 13.00
C ALA A 648 15.00 3.33 12.14
N THR A 649 15.73 3.68 11.09
CA THR A 649 16.33 2.75 10.14
C THR A 649 17.83 3.00 10.01
N LEU A 650 18.60 1.96 9.68
CA LEU A 650 20.03 2.06 9.38
C LEU A 650 20.36 1.23 8.14
N LEU A 651 20.99 1.84 7.15
CA LEU A 651 21.55 1.14 6.00
C LEU A 651 23.08 1.17 6.10
N LEU A 652 23.67 0.00 6.28
CA LEU A 652 25.09 -0.18 6.59
C LEU A 652 25.77 -1.04 5.53
N ARG A 653 26.86 -0.52 4.98
CA ARG A 653 27.75 -1.24 4.07
C ARG A 653 29.00 -1.66 4.84
N ALA A 654 29.32 -2.95 4.85
CA ALA A 654 30.51 -3.51 5.48
C ALA A 654 31.46 -4.11 4.45
N GLU A 655 32.71 -3.68 4.49
CA GLU A 655 33.78 -4.16 3.60
C GLU A 655 34.92 -4.78 4.43
N PRO A 656 35.55 -5.88 3.99
CA PRO A 656 36.73 -6.42 4.65
C PRO A 656 37.85 -5.36 4.74
N ALA A 657 38.42 -5.18 5.93
CA ALA A 657 39.53 -4.24 6.11
C ALA A 657 40.83 -4.80 5.49
N THR A 658 41.48 -4.02 4.63
CA THR A 658 42.79 -4.35 4.02
C THR A 658 43.92 -3.43 4.53
N GLY A 659 43.63 -2.59 5.52
CA GLY A 659 44.53 -1.62 6.16
C GLY A 659 43.98 -1.18 7.53
N PRO A 660 44.62 -0.22 8.22
CA PRO A 660 44.19 0.23 9.55
C PRO A 660 42.76 0.78 9.51
N ILE A 661 41.92 0.31 10.44
CA ILE A 661 40.54 0.79 10.59
C ILE A 661 40.57 2.17 11.28
N PRO A 662 39.83 3.18 10.79
CA PRO A 662 39.72 4.46 11.47
C PRO A 662 39.27 4.25 12.92
N GLY A 663 40.11 4.63 13.88
CA GLY A 663 39.88 4.37 15.31
C GLY A 663 40.80 3.31 15.94
N GLU A 664 41.82 2.79 15.24
CA GLU A 664 42.90 2.02 15.87
C GLU A 664 43.52 2.79 17.07
N GLY A 665 43.20 2.35 18.29
CA GLY A 665 43.63 2.99 19.54
C GLY A 665 42.71 4.11 20.07
N ALA A 666 41.65 4.45 19.35
CA ALA A 666 40.60 5.33 19.86
C ALA A 666 39.54 4.48 20.57
N VAL A 667 39.57 4.48 21.91
CA VAL A 667 38.36 4.19 22.66
C VAL A 667 37.41 5.33 22.31
N LEU A 668 36.39 5.07 21.49
CA LEU A 668 35.21 5.92 21.53
C LEU A 668 34.62 5.67 22.93
N LEU A 669 35.07 6.47 23.89
CA LEU A 669 34.16 6.89 24.95
C LEU A 669 32.95 7.38 24.17
N ALA A 670 31.79 6.78 24.39
CA ALA A 670 30.54 7.32 23.91
C ALA A 670 30.49 8.76 24.43
N GLY A 671 30.98 9.69 23.61
CA GLY A 671 31.04 11.09 23.98
C GLY A 671 29.60 11.46 24.23
N THR A 672 29.27 11.74 25.48
CA THR A 672 27.91 12.12 25.84
C THR A 672 27.59 13.35 25.02
N MET A 673 26.72 13.21 24.02
CA MET A 673 26.19 14.36 23.31
C MET A 673 25.44 15.19 24.34
N THR A 674 25.90 16.41 24.54
CA THR A 674 25.24 17.33 25.46
C THR A 674 24.36 18.26 24.63
N GLU A 675 23.08 18.31 24.99
CA GLU A 675 22.10 19.18 24.37
C GLU A 675 21.60 20.18 25.39
N GLU A 676 21.70 21.46 25.07
CA GLU A 676 21.09 22.55 25.82
C GLU A 676 19.85 23.01 25.05
N ALA A 677 18.67 22.64 25.52
CA ALA A 677 17.41 23.15 24.97
C ALA A 677 17.15 24.55 25.55
N LEU A 678 16.96 25.52 24.66
CA LEU A 678 16.61 26.89 24.97
C LEU A 678 15.16 27.15 24.56
N PRO A 679 14.38 27.82 25.44
CA PRO A 679 13.03 28.24 25.07
C PRO A 679 13.13 29.26 23.93
N LEU A 680 12.31 29.07 22.91
CA LEU A 680 12.18 30.03 21.82
C LEU A 680 11.32 31.22 22.26
N PRO A 681 11.53 32.39 21.64
CA PRO A 681 10.64 33.53 21.84
C PRO A 681 9.22 33.19 21.37
N PRO A 682 8.21 33.99 21.79
CA PRO A 682 6.83 33.76 21.39
C PRO A 682 6.70 33.63 19.86
N VAL A 683 6.05 32.55 19.44
CA VAL A 683 5.71 32.34 18.03
C VAL A 683 4.60 33.34 17.67
N ALA A 684 4.75 34.03 16.54
CA ALA A 684 3.74 34.95 16.05
C ALA A 684 2.46 34.20 15.69
N ALA A 685 1.33 34.94 15.58
CA ALA A 685 0.09 34.37 15.09
C ALA A 685 0.33 33.66 13.74
N PRO A 686 -0.06 32.38 13.59
CA PRO A 686 0.04 31.69 12.32
C PRO A 686 -0.74 32.41 11.21
N ILE A 687 -0.23 32.31 9.98
CA ILE A 687 -0.78 32.95 8.79
C ILE A 687 -1.24 31.86 7.81
N PRO A 688 -2.53 31.79 7.45
CA PRO A 688 -3.01 30.87 6.42
C PRO A 688 -2.47 31.30 5.06
N LEU A 689 -1.92 30.36 4.30
CA LEU A 689 -1.42 30.61 2.93
C LEU A 689 -2.44 30.27 1.85
N HIS A 690 -3.59 29.71 2.24
CA HIS A 690 -4.70 29.31 1.38
C HIS A 690 -6.02 29.75 2.04
N PRO A 691 -7.12 29.85 1.29
CA PRO A 691 -8.42 30.14 1.90
C PRO A 691 -8.83 29.05 2.88
N ASN A 692 -9.53 29.45 3.94
CA ASN A 692 -10.23 28.50 4.80
C ASN A 692 -11.46 27.93 4.10
N ALA A 693 -11.97 26.82 4.61
CA ALA A 693 -13.09 26.12 4.00
C ALA A 693 -14.17 25.77 5.02
N LEU A 694 -15.41 25.75 4.54
CA LEU A 694 -16.56 25.13 5.17
C LEU A 694 -17.02 23.97 4.28
N VAL A 695 -17.13 22.77 4.86
CA VAL A 695 -17.79 21.63 4.22
C VAL A 695 -19.30 21.75 4.42
N VAL A 696 -20.06 21.63 3.33
CA VAL A 696 -21.51 21.68 3.33
C VAL A 696 -22.03 20.31 2.91
N ASP A 697 -22.60 19.59 3.87
CA ASP A 697 -23.04 18.20 3.74
C ASP A 697 -24.51 18.00 4.16
N ARG A 698 -25.24 19.08 4.45
CA ARG A 698 -26.67 19.05 4.80
C ARG A 698 -27.51 19.81 3.79
N PHE A 699 -28.55 19.16 3.29
CA PHE A 699 -29.33 19.69 2.17
C PHE A 699 -30.82 19.37 2.28
N SER A 700 -31.63 20.30 1.81
CA SER A 700 -33.03 20.09 1.44
C SER A 700 -33.11 19.78 -0.06
N ARG A 701 -33.99 18.84 -0.43
CA ARG A 701 -34.31 18.53 -1.83
C ARG A 701 -35.65 19.15 -2.20
N TYR A 702 -35.76 19.73 -3.39
CA TYR A 702 -37.03 20.23 -3.90
C TYR A 702 -37.88 19.07 -4.46
N ASP A 703 -39.06 18.87 -3.89
CA ASP A 703 -40.06 17.94 -4.43
C ASP A 703 -40.91 18.67 -5.46
N SER A 704 -40.72 18.31 -6.73
CA SER A 704 -41.47 18.90 -7.86
C SER A 704 -42.96 18.53 -7.86
N ILE A 705 -43.35 17.42 -7.21
CA ILE A 705 -44.74 16.96 -7.10
C ILE A 705 -45.43 17.71 -5.96
N ALA A 706 -44.80 17.78 -4.79
CA ALA A 706 -45.33 18.51 -3.64
C ALA A 706 -45.20 20.04 -3.78
N GLY A 707 -44.32 20.50 -4.67
CA GLY A 707 -44.01 21.93 -4.86
C GLY A 707 -43.29 22.56 -3.66
N ALA A 708 -42.64 21.76 -2.83
CA ALA A 708 -42.07 22.17 -1.55
C ALA A 708 -40.66 21.61 -1.34
N TRP A 709 -39.91 22.25 -0.44
CA TRP A 709 -38.61 21.76 0.00
C TRP A 709 -38.78 20.73 1.13
N SER A 710 -37.98 19.67 1.11
CA SER A 710 -37.88 18.73 2.23
C SER A 710 -37.20 19.36 3.44
N GLU A 711 -37.28 18.68 4.59
CA GLU A 711 -36.35 18.93 5.70
C GLU A 711 -34.90 18.68 5.26
N ALA A 712 -33.97 19.38 5.92
CA ALA A 712 -32.54 19.29 5.64
C ALA A 712 -31.95 18.03 6.27
N ARG A 713 -31.29 17.21 5.44
CA ARG A 713 -30.70 15.92 5.82
C ARG A 713 -29.25 15.82 5.35
N TYR A 714 -28.48 14.93 5.96
CA TYR A 714 -27.09 14.72 5.56
C TYR A 714 -27.00 14.09 4.17
N LEU A 715 -25.94 14.42 3.42
CA LEU A 715 -25.66 13.85 2.11
C LEU A 715 -25.66 12.32 2.13
N ALA A 716 -25.09 11.72 3.18
CA ALA A 716 -25.06 10.27 3.36
C ALA A 716 -26.47 9.64 3.42
N GLU A 717 -27.46 10.36 3.95
CA GLU A 717 -28.84 9.89 3.98
C GLU A 717 -29.49 9.94 2.60
N TRP A 718 -29.22 11.01 1.83
CA TRP A 718 -29.71 11.13 0.46
C TRP A 718 -29.14 10.04 -0.44
N ILE A 719 -27.83 9.78 -0.35
CA ILE A 719 -27.16 8.73 -1.12
C ILE A 719 -27.72 7.34 -0.77
N ALA A 720 -28.00 7.08 0.52
CA ALA A 720 -28.56 5.81 0.96
C ALA A 720 -30.01 5.56 0.47
N GLU A 721 -30.82 6.62 0.36
CA GLU A 721 -32.23 6.51 -0.07
C GLU A 721 -32.41 6.48 -1.59
N ASP A 722 -31.66 7.29 -2.31
CA ASP A 722 -31.88 7.48 -3.75
C ASP A 722 -31.16 6.43 -4.60
N GLY A 723 -30.18 5.69 -4.04
CA GLY A 723 -29.22 4.96 -4.85
C GLY A 723 -28.51 5.89 -5.85
N SER A 724 -27.91 5.31 -6.90
CA SER A 724 -27.16 6.07 -7.92
C SER A 724 -28.02 6.70 -9.03
N ALA A 725 -29.31 7.02 -8.82
CA ALA A 725 -30.06 7.86 -9.77
C ALA A 725 -31.34 8.39 -9.15
N PRO A 726 -31.61 9.71 -9.25
CA PRO A 726 -32.57 10.16 -10.27
C PRO A 726 -32.30 11.55 -10.92
N ARG A 727 -33.18 12.00 -11.83
CA ARG A 727 -33.04 13.14 -12.77
C ARG A 727 -33.53 14.50 -12.25
N GLY A 728 -32.80 15.58 -12.53
CA GLY A 728 -33.32 16.97 -12.57
C GLY A 728 -33.64 17.62 -11.22
N TYR A 729 -32.88 17.31 -10.17
CA TYR A 729 -33.12 17.82 -8.82
C TYR A 729 -32.52 19.21 -8.56
N ARG A 730 -33.22 19.94 -7.69
CA ARG A 730 -32.75 21.15 -7.03
C ARG A 730 -32.44 20.83 -5.59
N TYR A 731 -31.26 21.23 -5.14
CA TYR A 731 -30.86 21.12 -3.74
C TYR A 731 -30.58 22.51 -3.19
N ARG A 732 -30.83 22.65 -1.89
CA ARG A 732 -30.52 23.86 -1.15
C ARG A 732 -29.80 23.48 0.13
N ALA A 733 -28.77 24.25 0.47
CA ALA A 733 -28.10 24.19 1.76
C ALA A 733 -28.15 25.57 2.44
N ASP A 734 -28.21 25.55 3.77
CA ASP A 734 -28.21 26.74 4.60
C ASP A 734 -26.80 26.99 5.14
N ILE A 735 -26.27 28.20 4.92
CA ILE A 735 -24.98 28.66 5.39
C ILE A 735 -25.20 29.74 6.46
N VAL A 736 -24.71 29.49 7.67
CA VAL A 736 -24.83 30.43 8.79
C VAL A 736 -23.63 31.37 8.80
N ILE A 737 -23.87 32.66 8.56
CA ILE A 737 -22.90 33.74 8.77
C ILE A 737 -23.19 34.36 10.14
N SER A 738 -22.32 34.11 11.12
CA SER A 738 -22.52 34.50 12.51
C SER A 738 -22.33 36.00 12.77
N GLU A 739 -21.54 36.67 11.95
CA GLU A 739 -21.26 38.11 12.00
C GLU A 739 -20.90 38.57 10.58
N ALA A 740 -21.23 39.82 10.24
CA ALA A 740 -20.91 40.39 8.93
C ALA A 740 -19.41 40.26 8.58
N LEU A 741 -19.13 39.63 7.44
CA LEU A 741 -17.77 39.46 6.94
C LEU A 741 -17.30 40.76 6.27
N PRO A 742 -16.16 41.35 6.69
CA PRO A 742 -15.73 42.64 6.19
C PRO A 742 -15.15 42.55 4.77
N GLN A 743 -15.88 42.98 3.73
CA GLN A 743 -15.40 43.05 2.32
C GLN A 743 -14.56 41.83 1.85
N GLN A 744 -14.90 40.64 2.32
CA GLN A 744 -14.18 39.41 1.99
C GLN A 744 -14.72 38.77 0.72
N GLU A 745 -13.83 38.20 -0.08
CA GLU A 745 -14.19 37.40 -1.26
C GLU A 745 -14.59 36.00 -0.80
N LEU A 746 -15.89 35.78 -0.60
CA LEU A 746 -16.46 34.45 -0.43
C LEU A 746 -16.61 33.78 -1.79
N GLN A 747 -16.32 32.48 -1.86
CA GLN A 747 -16.60 31.66 -3.04
C GLN A 747 -17.34 30.39 -2.65
N VAL A 748 -18.30 29.98 -3.47
CA VAL A 748 -18.88 28.63 -3.44
C VAL A 748 -18.10 27.76 -4.41
N VAL A 749 -17.70 26.58 -3.97
CA VAL A 749 -17.05 25.57 -4.80
C VAL A 749 -18.00 24.40 -4.99
N VAL A 750 -18.22 24.03 -6.25
CA VAL A 750 -19.07 22.91 -6.64
C VAL A 750 -18.34 22.05 -7.65
N GLU A 751 -18.61 20.75 -7.67
CA GLU A 751 -18.07 19.89 -8.72
C GLU A 751 -18.67 20.24 -10.09
N ARG A 752 -17.89 20.05 -11.15
CA ARG A 752 -18.27 20.36 -12.54
C ARG A 752 -19.59 19.70 -12.93
N GLN A 753 -19.87 18.49 -12.46
CA GLN A 753 -21.16 17.83 -12.67
C GLN A 753 -22.38 18.53 -12.05
N LEU A 754 -22.19 19.36 -11.01
CA LEU A 754 -23.26 20.11 -10.31
C LEU A 754 -23.44 21.55 -10.84
N ALA A 755 -22.57 21.98 -11.75
CA ALA A 755 -22.34 23.38 -12.11
C ALA A 755 -23.42 24.03 -13.01
N ALA A 756 -24.62 23.45 -13.17
CA ALA A 756 -25.59 23.91 -14.16
C ALA A 756 -26.26 25.26 -13.82
N ASP A 757 -26.72 25.43 -12.58
CA ASP A 757 -27.19 26.70 -12.03
C ASP A 757 -26.79 26.71 -10.55
N VAL A 758 -26.09 27.76 -10.13
CA VAL A 758 -25.62 27.94 -8.75
C VAL A 758 -26.09 29.32 -8.30
N ARG A 759 -26.78 29.37 -7.16
CA ARG A 759 -27.36 30.62 -6.65
C ARG A 759 -27.03 30.83 -5.19
N TRP A 760 -26.90 32.09 -4.81
CA TRP A 760 -26.77 32.54 -3.42
C TRP A 760 -27.94 33.47 -3.09
N ASN A 761 -28.74 33.13 -2.08
CA ASN A 761 -29.95 33.88 -1.71
C ASN A 761 -30.88 34.16 -2.92
N GLY A 762 -31.01 33.18 -3.83
CA GLY A 762 -31.80 33.28 -5.07
C GLY A 762 -31.12 34.04 -6.22
N HIS A 763 -29.97 34.69 -5.99
CA HIS A 763 -29.20 35.38 -7.02
C HIS A 763 -28.27 34.40 -7.76
N PRO A 764 -28.32 34.32 -9.11
CA PRO A 764 -27.43 33.46 -9.87
C PRO A 764 -25.98 33.93 -9.77
N LEU A 765 -25.08 33.00 -9.47
CA LEU A 765 -23.65 33.21 -9.45
C LEU A 765 -23.07 32.94 -10.85
N GLN A 766 -21.94 33.58 -11.15
CA GLN A 766 -21.16 33.31 -12.35
C GLN A 766 -19.89 32.55 -11.94
N ALA A 767 -19.54 31.52 -12.71
CA ALA A 767 -18.25 30.87 -12.55
C ALA A 767 -17.14 31.88 -12.88
N ASP A 768 -16.15 31.99 -12.02
CA ASP A 768 -15.02 32.92 -12.22
C ASP A 768 -13.92 32.32 -13.14
N GLY A 769 -14.06 31.03 -13.50
CA GLY A 769 -13.12 30.30 -14.34
C GLY A 769 -11.95 29.67 -13.56
N ALA A 770 -11.89 29.87 -12.24
CA ALA A 770 -10.92 29.23 -11.37
C ALA A 770 -11.41 27.87 -10.86
N SER A 771 -10.46 27.08 -10.36
CA SER A 771 -10.70 25.81 -9.70
C SER A 771 -9.95 25.75 -8.37
N TRP A 772 -10.45 24.98 -7.41
CA TRP A 772 -9.83 24.83 -6.09
C TRP A 772 -9.53 23.36 -5.76
N ILE A 773 -8.26 23.06 -5.46
CA ILE A 773 -7.70 21.72 -5.17
C ILE A 773 -7.75 20.75 -6.37
N ASP A 774 -8.91 20.57 -7.00
CA ASP A 774 -9.09 19.76 -8.21
C ASP A 774 -9.59 20.62 -9.38
N PRO A 775 -9.08 20.43 -10.62
CA PRO A 775 -9.58 21.13 -11.81
C PRO A 775 -11.09 20.96 -12.11
N ASP A 776 -11.76 19.95 -11.53
CA ASP A 776 -13.21 19.77 -11.65
C ASP A 776 -14.00 20.37 -10.49
N TRP A 777 -13.36 21.07 -9.57
CA TRP A 777 -14.01 21.80 -8.47
C TRP A 777 -14.01 23.29 -8.79
N LEU A 778 -15.13 23.76 -9.35
CA LEU A 778 -15.28 25.09 -9.94
C LEU A 778 -15.66 26.14 -8.89
N CYS A 779 -15.04 27.32 -8.97
CA CYS A 779 -15.29 28.44 -8.07
C CYS A 779 -16.35 29.42 -8.60
N TYR A 780 -17.21 29.88 -7.70
CA TYR A 780 -18.27 30.87 -7.93
C TYR A 780 -18.17 31.97 -6.88
N GLY A 781 -17.74 33.17 -7.28
CA GLY A 781 -17.66 34.32 -6.37
C GLY A 781 -19.04 34.76 -5.86
N VAL A 782 -19.13 35.04 -4.56
CA VAL A 782 -20.33 35.55 -3.89
C VAL A 782 -20.18 37.07 -3.68
N PRO A 783 -20.98 37.91 -4.35
CA PRO A 783 -20.95 39.35 -4.13
C PRO A 783 -21.25 39.74 -2.68
N ALA A 784 -20.48 40.68 -2.14
CA ALA A 784 -20.57 41.11 -0.75
C ALA A 784 -21.93 41.75 -0.38
N ASP A 785 -22.69 42.25 -1.36
CA ASP A 785 -24.01 42.85 -1.17
C ASP A 785 -25.15 41.83 -1.06
N ILE A 786 -24.91 40.57 -1.46
CA ILE A 786 -25.90 39.49 -1.35
C ILE A 786 -25.59 38.52 -0.21
N ALA A 787 -24.36 38.51 0.33
CA ALA A 787 -24.02 37.81 1.57
C ALA A 787 -24.45 38.63 2.79
N ARG A 788 -25.21 38.03 3.70
CA ARG A 788 -25.78 38.73 4.88
C ARG A 788 -25.51 37.96 6.17
N GLU A 789 -25.49 38.67 7.29
CA GLU A 789 -25.52 38.04 8.61
C GLU A 789 -26.79 37.20 8.79
N GLY A 790 -26.67 36.05 9.44
CA GLY A 790 -27.72 35.05 9.59
C GLY A 790 -27.65 33.93 8.55
N ILE A 791 -28.81 33.38 8.19
CA ILE A 791 -28.92 32.26 7.25
C ILE A 791 -28.86 32.77 5.81
N ASN A 792 -27.97 32.18 5.03
CA ASN A 792 -27.84 32.36 3.59
C ASN A 792 -28.13 31.03 2.90
N GLU A 793 -28.83 31.07 1.77
CA GLU A 793 -29.21 29.88 1.03
C GLU A 793 -28.30 29.71 -0.18
N VAL A 794 -27.70 28.52 -0.34
CA VAL A 794 -27.02 28.11 -1.56
C VAL A 794 -27.90 27.10 -2.27
N GLU A 795 -28.34 27.42 -3.48
CA GLU A 795 -29.13 26.52 -4.32
C GLU A 795 -28.29 26.01 -5.50
N VAL A 796 -28.35 24.71 -5.77
CA VAL A 796 -27.67 24.06 -6.90
C VAL A 796 -28.65 23.19 -7.69
N TRP A 797 -28.50 23.22 -9.02
CA TRP A 797 -29.25 22.38 -9.95
C TRP A 797 -28.33 21.34 -10.57
N LEU A 798 -28.72 20.07 -10.51
CA LEU A 798 -27.96 18.99 -11.13
C LEU A 798 -28.18 18.95 -12.65
N ASP A 799 -27.10 18.86 -13.44
CA ASP A 799 -27.19 18.52 -14.88
C ASP A 799 -27.14 16.99 -15.05
N ASP A 800 -28.32 16.37 -15.15
CA ASP A 800 -28.45 14.92 -15.35
C ASP A 800 -28.01 14.45 -16.75
N ARG A 801 -27.89 15.37 -17.72
CA ARG A 801 -27.74 15.00 -19.14
C ARG A 801 -26.30 14.80 -19.57
N ARG A 802 -25.32 15.24 -18.77
CA ARG A 802 -23.90 15.19 -19.16
C ARG A 802 -23.06 14.20 -18.35
N TYR A 803 -23.40 13.92 -17.09
CA TYR A 803 -22.41 13.35 -16.15
C TYR A 803 -22.91 12.34 -15.11
N GLY A 804 -24.15 11.84 -15.17
CA GLY A 804 -24.65 10.83 -14.23
C GLY A 804 -25.19 11.38 -12.90
N GLY A 805 -24.86 12.63 -12.54
CA GLY A 805 -25.65 13.50 -11.67
C GLY A 805 -25.89 12.99 -10.25
N HIS A 806 -24.84 12.62 -9.52
CA HIS A 806 -24.93 12.32 -8.09
C HIS A 806 -24.78 13.59 -7.24
N MET A 807 -25.50 13.64 -6.13
CA MET A 807 -25.38 14.70 -5.15
C MET A 807 -24.02 14.60 -4.43
N GLU A 808 -23.38 15.73 -4.17
CA GLU A 808 -22.07 15.79 -3.52
C GLU A 808 -21.97 16.95 -2.53
N ASN A 809 -20.95 16.89 -1.66
CA ASN A 809 -20.62 18.00 -0.77
C ASN A 809 -20.36 19.28 -1.59
N LEU A 810 -20.83 20.42 -1.08
CA LEU A 810 -20.40 21.74 -1.56
C LEU A 810 -19.36 22.28 -0.58
N TYR A 811 -18.58 23.25 -1.04
CA TYR A 811 -17.66 23.97 -0.17
C TYR A 811 -17.91 25.47 -0.26
N VAL A 812 -17.73 26.16 0.85
CA VAL A 812 -17.58 27.62 0.86
C VAL A 812 -16.14 27.89 1.26
N ILE A 813 -15.45 28.75 0.52
CA ILE A 813 -14.04 29.09 0.79
C ILE A 813 -13.86 30.61 0.90
N GLY A 814 -12.87 31.04 1.68
CA GLY A 814 -12.57 32.45 1.89
C GLY A 814 -11.72 32.71 3.13
N ASP A 815 -11.57 33.98 3.49
CA ASP A 815 -10.83 34.45 4.67
C ASP A 815 -11.72 34.51 5.92
N PHE A 816 -12.26 33.39 6.38
CA PHE A 816 -13.14 33.34 7.55
C PHE A 816 -12.70 32.29 8.57
N ALA A 817 -13.20 32.40 9.80
CA ALA A 817 -13.14 31.31 10.78
C ALA A 817 -14.44 30.49 10.74
N VAL A 818 -14.35 29.18 10.96
CA VAL A 818 -15.51 28.29 11.13
C VAL A 818 -15.66 27.93 12.61
N ARG A 819 -16.82 28.22 13.18
CA ARG A 819 -17.18 27.88 14.55
C ARG A 819 -18.14 26.70 14.54
N LEU A 820 -17.78 25.61 15.23
CA LEU A 820 -18.62 24.42 15.39
C LEU A 820 -19.37 24.51 16.72
N ARG A 821 -20.66 24.86 16.70
CA ARG A 821 -21.48 24.88 17.93
C ARG A 821 -21.79 23.45 18.35
N GLU A 822 -21.34 23.06 19.55
CA GLU A 822 -21.45 21.69 20.10
C GLU A 822 -20.96 20.58 19.15
N GLY A 823 -20.10 20.92 18.18
CA GLY A 823 -19.59 20.01 17.15
C GLY A 823 -20.57 19.69 16.01
N LEU A 824 -21.74 20.33 15.94
CA LEU A 824 -22.84 19.97 15.04
C LEU A 824 -23.11 21.00 13.94
N GLU A 825 -23.23 22.28 14.31
CA GLU A 825 -23.68 23.32 13.40
C GLU A 825 -22.54 24.27 13.09
N PRO A 826 -21.97 24.20 11.86
CA PRO A 826 -20.91 25.11 11.46
C PRO A 826 -21.48 26.48 11.13
N ALA A 827 -20.84 27.53 11.65
CA ALA A 827 -21.10 28.90 11.26
C ALA A 827 -19.79 29.58 10.88
N ILE A 828 -19.80 30.37 9.80
CA ILE A 828 -18.66 31.19 9.41
C ILE A 828 -18.76 32.56 10.06
N GLY A 829 -17.62 33.17 10.35
CA GLY A 829 -17.51 34.51 10.91
C GLY A 829 -16.14 35.11 10.58
N PRO A 830 -15.93 36.40 10.87
CA PRO A 830 -14.62 37.00 10.68
C PRO A 830 -13.58 36.18 11.47
N PRO A 831 -12.34 36.05 10.98
CA PRO A 831 -11.28 35.46 11.76
C PRO A 831 -11.24 36.15 13.11
N ASP A 832 -11.46 35.38 14.17
CA ASP A 832 -11.56 35.91 15.52
C ASP A 832 -10.27 36.71 15.78
N GLY A 833 -10.38 37.99 16.17
CA GLY A 833 -9.21 38.83 16.51
C GLY A 833 -8.37 38.31 17.69
N THR A 834 -8.66 37.09 18.16
CA THR A 834 -7.81 36.26 19.00
C THR A 834 -6.56 35.85 18.22
N VAL A 835 -5.39 36.15 18.79
CA VAL A 835 -4.12 35.60 18.34
C VAL A 835 -4.25 34.07 18.37
N LEU A 836 -4.20 33.42 17.20
CA LEU A 836 -4.16 31.97 17.09
C LEU A 836 -3.02 31.46 17.97
N ASP A 837 -3.31 30.52 18.87
CA ASP A 837 -2.33 29.86 19.72
C ASP A 837 -1.48 28.93 18.85
N PRO A 838 -0.20 29.25 18.62
CA PRO A 838 0.66 28.47 17.75
C PRO A 838 0.97 27.07 18.32
N SER A 839 0.73 26.85 19.62
CA SER A 839 0.89 25.55 20.29
C SER A 839 -0.38 24.70 20.30
N GLY A 840 -1.53 25.32 20.02
CA GLY A 840 -2.85 24.68 20.01
C GLY A 840 -3.18 23.99 18.69
N ASP A 841 -4.30 23.28 18.68
CA ASP A 841 -4.86 22.66 17.47
C ASP A 841 -5.60 23.70 16.63
N LEU A 842 -5.19 23.90 15.38
CA LEU A 842 -5.82 24.86 14.50
C LEU A 842 -7.23 24.45 14.09
N SER A 843 -7.54 23.14 14.08
CA SER A 843 -8.90 22.66 13.77
C SER A 843 -9.91 23.10 14.83
N GLU A 844 -9.47 23.40 16.05
CA GLU A 844 -10.29 23.90 17.16
C GLU A 844 -10.31 25.44 17.23
N GLN A 845 -9.48 26.11 16.42
CA GLN A 845 -9.26 27.56 16.43
C GLN A 845 -9.77 28.26 15.15
N GLY A 846 -10.85 27.73 14.57
CA GLY A 846 -11.49 28.34 13.39
C GLY A 846 -11.09 27.73 12.05
N TYR A 847 -10.19 26.74 12.02
CA TYR A 847 -9.71 26.08 10.79
C TYR A 847 -10.05 24.57 10.71
N PRO A 848 -11.28 24.12 11.08
CA PRO A 848 -11.63 22.70 11.17
C PRO A 848 -11.48 21.95 9.85
N PHE A 849 -11.83 22.59 8.72
CA PHE A 849 -11.81 21.98 7.38
C PHE A 849 -10.67 22.51 6.50
N TYR A 850 -9.69 23.19 7.09
CA TYR A 850 -8.58 23.77 6.35
C TYR A 850 -7.73 22.71 5.66
N ALA A 851 -7.58 22.84 4.34
CA ALA A 851 -6.80 21.94 3.51
C ALA A 851 -5.75 22.73 2.72
N GLY A 852 -4.70 23.16 3.42
CA GLY A 852 -3.64 23.97 2.84
C GLY A 852 -2.41 24.05 3.74
N SER A 853 -1.64 25.12 3.55
CA SER A 853 -0.39 25.38 4.28
C SER A 853 -0.54 26.53 5.28
N MET A 854 0.05 26.42 6.46
CA MET A 854 0.04 27.45 7.51
C MET A 854 1.48 27.88 7.84
N GLU A 855 1.77 29.19 7.84
CA GLU A 855 3.08 29.73 8.21
C GLU A 855 3.12 30.14 9.68
N PHE A 856 4.13 29.67 10.41
CA PHE A 856 4.45 30.07 11.78
C PHE A 856 5.80 30.78 11.76
N SER A 857 5.90 31.99 12.30
CA SER A 857 7.16 32.73 12.29
C SER A 857 7.56 33.26 13.66
N PHE A 858 8.86 33.33 13.91
CA PHE A 858 9.42 33.84 15.16
C PHE A 858 10.82 34.43 14.93
N MET A 859 11.18 35.38 15.78
CA MET A 859 12.46 36.11 15.67
C MET A 859 13.45 35.59 16.70
N VAL A 860 14.58 35.07 16.25
CA VAL A 860 15.65 34.58 17.11
C VAL A 860 16.74 35.65 17.24
N ASP A 861 17.05 36.06 18.47
CA ASP A 861 18.12 37.00 18.78
C ASP A 861 19.42 36.23 19.09
N THR A 862 20.32 36.16 18.12
CA THR A 862 21.56 35.38 18.21
C THR A 862 22.50 35.89 19.31
N GLU A 863 22.44 37.17 19.68
CA GLU A 863 23.29 37.73 20.74
C GLU A 863 22.86 37.23 22.13
N LYS A 864 21.56 37.03 22.33
CA LYS A 864 21.01 36.44 23.56
C LYS A 864 21.23 34.93 23.66
N LEU A 865 21.46 34.27 22.53
CA LEU A 865 21.83 32.85 22.43
C LEU A 865 23.33 32.59 22.64
N LEU A 866 24.16 33.64 22.53
CA LEU A 866 25.62 33.61 22.72
C LEU A 866 26.08 34.25 24.05
N PRO A 867 25.50 33.98 25.24
CA PRO A 867 25.85 34.73 26.45
C PRO A 867 27.23 34.39 27.05
N SER A 868 28.12 33.64 26.36
CA SER A 868 29.54 33.62 26.73
C SER A 868 30.45 33.55 25.52
N ARG A 869 31.51 34.38 25.51
CA ARG A 869 32.67 34.29 24.60
C ARG A 869 33.47 32.98 24.76
N GLU A 870 32.90 31.97 25.44
CA GLU A 870 33.53 30.72 25.85
C GLU A 870 32.63 29.50 25.56
N ARG A 871 31.59 29.60 24.71
CA ARG A 871 30.85 28.41 24.26
C ARG A 871 31.76 27.57 23.33
N PRO A 872 32.06 26.30 23.66
CA PRO A 872 32.90 25.44 22.81
C PRO A 872 32.19 25.10 21.49
N PRO A 873 32.88 24.56 20.46
CA PRO A 873 32.27 24.26 19.17
C PRO A 873 31.03 23.35 19.29
N GLY A 874 29.98 23.67 18.52
CA GLY A 874 28.72 22.95 18.52
C GLY A 874 27.78 23.48 17.44
N ARG A 875 26.63 22.83 17.27
CA ARG A 875 25.63 23.16 16.23
C ARG A 875 24.30 23.56 16.85
N TRP A 876 23.65 24.53 16.23
CA TRP A 876 22.28 24.93 16.56
C TRP A 876 21.29 24.10 15.76
N LEU A 877 20.25 23.62 16.42
CA LEU A 877 19.18 22.86 15.81
C LEU A 877 17.83 23.48 16.16
N LEU A 878 16.92 23.52 15.19
CA LEU A 878 15.51 23.66 15.49
C LEU A 878 14.90 22.27 15.62
N ARG A 879 14.24 21.99 16.75
CA ARG A 879 13.58 20.71 17.01
C ARG A 879 12.08 20.93 17.22
N LEU A 880 11.27 20.10 16.56
CA LEU A 880 9.84 19.98 16.80
C LEU A 880 9.53 18.64 17.47
N LYS A 881 8.68 18.66 18.49
CA LYS A 881 8.15 17.46 19.14
C LYS A 881 6.67 17.33 18.83
N ARG A 882 6.30 16.14 18.33
CA ARG A 882 4.92 15.72 18.08
C ARG A 882 4.09 16.65 17.16
N PRO A 883 4.64 17.16 16.04
CA PRO A 883 3.83 17.90 15.08
C PRO A 883 2.73 17.02 14.49
N ARG A 884 1.59 17.63 14.14
CA ARG A 884 0.46 17.04 13.43
C ARG A 884 0.33 17.73 12.07
N ALA A 885 1.11 17.29 11.10
CA ALA A 885 1.15 17.81 9.73
C ALA A 885 1.57 16.70 8.75
N GLY A 886 1.28 16.89 7.46
CA GLY A 886 1.79 16.03 6.39
C GLY A 886 3.29 16.25 6.11
N SER A 887 3.72 17.51 6.12
CA SER A 887 5.12 17.93 6.07
C SER A 887 5.29 19.32 6.67
N ILE A 888 6.54 19.67 6.99
CA ILE A 888 6.92 20.99 7.50
C ILE A 888 8.20 21.42 6.79
N SER A 889 8.24 22.65 6.28
CA SER A 889 9.44 23.25 5.71
C SER A 889 9.92 24.42 6.56
N LEU A 890 11.24 24.57 6.67
CA LEU A 890 11.87 25.68 7.38
C LEU A 890 12.43 26.70 6.39
N ARG A 891 12.27 27.98 6.72
CA ARG A 891 12.98 29.10 6.09
C ARG A 891 13.67 29.96 7.14
N VAL A 892 14.90 30.39 6.86
CA VAL A 892 15.66 31.34 7.68
C VAL A 892 15.89 32.61 6.85
N ASP A 893 15.34 33.74 7.30
CA ASP A 893 15.35 35.02 6.57
C ASP A 893 14.89 34.89 5.10
N GLY A 894 13.87 34.06 4.89
CA GLY A 894 13.29 33.79 3.57
C GLY A 894 14.04 32.75 2.73
N VAL A 895 15.21 32.29 3.16
CA VAL A 895 15.99 31.23 2.49
C VAL A 895 15.49 29.86 2.95
N ALA A 896 15.19 28.95 2.03
CA ALA A 896 14.73 27.60 2.37
C ALA A 896 15.85 26.74 2.97
N CYS A 897 15.56 26.07 4.10
CA CYS A 897 16.48 25.21 4.84
C CYS A 897 16.07 23.73 4.78
N GLY A 898 15.15 23.37 3.88
CA GLY A 898 14.66 22.01 3.66
C GLY A 898 13.34 21.68 4.36
N ALA A 899 12.69 20.63 3.86
CA ALA A 899 11.45 20.09 4.39
C ALA A 899 11.68 18.77 5.13
N ARG A 900 10.80 18.49 6.09
CA ARG A 900 10.72 17.22 6.82
C ARG A 900 9.29 16.69 6.72
N ALA A 901 9.16 15.37 6.73
CA ALA A 901 7.87 14.68 6.69
C ALA A 901 7.74 13.56 7.73
N TRP A 902 8.81 13.29 8.49
CA TRP A 902 8.87 12.31 9.56
C TRP A 902 9.97 12.66 10.57
N ALA A 903 10.01 11.92 11.67
CA ALA A 903 10.99 12.14 12.74
C ALA A 903 12.39 11.60 12.35
N PRO A 904 13.48 12.22 12.86
CA PRO A 904 13.49 13.37 13.76
C PRO A 904 13.11 14.67 13.03
N TRP A 905 12.23 15.46 13.64
CA TRP A 905 11.81 16.76 13.12
C TRP A 905 12.83 17.83 13.51
N GLU A 906 14.02 17.71 12.93
CA GLU A 906 15.18 18.54 13.23
C GLU A 906 15.77 19.18 11.97
N TRP A 907 16.18 20.45 12.12
CA TRP A 907 16.94 21.20 11.13
C TRP A 907 18.20 21.76 11.76
N GLU A 908 19.34 21.59 11.09
CA GLU A 908 20.56 22.30 11.47
C GLU A 908 20.47 23.76 11.02
N LEU A 909 20.95 24.67 11.87
CA LEU A 909 20.89 26.12 11.67
C LEU A 909 22.29 26.74 11.64
N PRO A 910 23.11 26.47 10.60
CA PRO A 910 24.45 27.03 10.50
C PRO A 910 24.43 28.57 10.43
N GLU A 911 23.36 29.18 9.93
CA GLU A 911 23.23 30.63 9.74
C GLU A 911 22.88 31.41 11.02
N LEU A 912 22.68 30.74 12.16
CA LEU A 912 22.59 31.41 13.46
C LEU A 912 23.97 31.75 14.05
N GLN A 913 25.06 31.39 13.36
CA GLN A 913 26.42 31.79 13.74
C GLN A 913 26.69 33.24 13.27
N GLY A 914 26.47 34.21 14.15
CA GLY A 914 26.67 35.64 13.87
C GLY A 914 25.99 36.54 14.90
N SER A 915 26.09 37.86 14.74
CA SER A 915 25.37 38.85 15.56
C SER A 915 24.16 39.41 14.82
N GLY A 916 22.97 39.35 15.43
CA GLY A 916 21.75 39.97 14.91
C GLY A 916 20.47 39.16 15.16
N SER A 917 19.32 39.74 14.79
CA SER A 917 18.02 39.07 14.84
C SER A 917 17.73 38.36 13.51
N ARG A 918 17.29 37.11 13.57
CA ARG A 918 17.01 36.23 12.43
C ARG A 918 15.55 35.80 12.47
N ARG A 919 14.83 35.86 11.35
CA ARG A 919 13.45 35.37 11.22
C ARG A 919 13.48 33.90 10.83
N LEU A 920 12.88 33.05 11.65
CA LEU A 920 12.59 31.66 11.30
C LEU A 920 11.11 31.56 10.92
N ALA A 921 10.80 30.87 9.83
CA ALA A 921 9.44 30.60 9.38
C ALA A 921 9.28 29.11 9.07
N LEU A 922 8.31 28.48 9.73
CA LEU A 922 7.90 27.09 9.49
C LEU A 922 6.61 27.11 8.67
N VAL A 923 6.61 26.45 7.51
CA VAL A 923 5.39 26.26 6.71
C VAL A 923 4.94 24.82 6.90
N MET A 924 3.82 24.64 7.60
CA MET A 924 3.20 23.35 7.83
C MET A 924 2.16 23.06 6.76
N ASN A 925 2.19 21.86 6.20
CA ASN A 925 1.20 21.40 5.22
C ASN A 925 0.20 20.43 5.88
N GLY A 926 -1.10 20.73 5.77
CA GLY A 926 -2.19 19.87 6.25
C GLY A 926 -2.44 18.68 5.33
N SER A 927 -3.61 18.04 5.46
CA SER A 927 -4.05 16.97 4.55
C SER A 927 -5.49 17.20 4.09
N LEU A 928 -5.93 16.42 3.11
CA LEU A 928 -7.33 16.43 2.66
C LEU A 928 -8.31 15.77 3.64
N ARG A 929 -7.85 15.20 4.77
CA ARG A 929 -8.72 14.44 5.67
C ARG A 929 -9.94 15.27 6.07
N ASN A 930 -9.76 16.41 6.72
CA ASN A 930 -10.91 17.14 7.25
C ASN A 930 -11.80 17.72 6.15
N LEU A 931 -11.26 17.97 4.96
CA LEU A 931 -12.03 18.47 3.84
C LEU A 931 -12.88 17.38 3.17
N VAL A 932 -12.30 16.20 2.93
CA VAL A 932 -12.93 15.12 2.14
C VAL A 932 -13.64 14.09 3.00
N GLY A 933 -13.18 13.89 4.24
CA GLY A 933 -13.80 12.98 5.20
C GLY A 933 -13.13 11.58 5.25
N PRO A 934 -13.83 10.59 5.82
CA PRO A 934 -15.24 10.63 6.26
C PRO A 934 -15.46 11.55 7.47
N HIS A 935 -16.48 12.40 7.41
CA HIS A 935 -16.73 13.46 8.40
C HIS A 935 -17.49 12.99 9.66
N HIS A 936 -18.30 11.94 9.54
CA HIS A 936 -19.28 11.52 10.55
C HIS A 936 -19.06 10.10 11.07
N LEU A 937 -17.88 9.51 10.80
CA LEU A 937 -17.54 8.15 11.20
C LEU A 937 -16.88 8.13 12.58
N GLN A 938 -17.58 7.62 13.59
CA GLN A 938 -17.01 7.45 14.94
C GLN A 938 -15.82 6.49 14.91
N GLY A 939 -14.72 6.87 15.55
CA GLY A 939 -13.51 6.04 15.63
C GLY A 939 -12.79 5.85 14.29
N ASP A 940 -12.94 6.78 13.34
CA ASP A 940 -12.15 6.87 12.10
C ASP A 940 -10.69 6.45 12.30
N GLU A 941 -10.02 7.04 13.30
CA GLU A 941 -8.58 6.87 13.46
C GLU A 941 -8.19 5.44 13.82
N GLU A 942 -9.15 4.66 14.34
CA GLU A 942 -9.04 3.25 14.74
C GLU A 942 -9.44 2.28 13.62
N VAL A 943 -10.05 2.77 12.53
CA VAL A 943 -10.43 1.93 11.39
C VAL A 943 -9.17 1.40 10.70
N ALA A 944 -8.98 0.09 10.76
CA ALA A 944 -7.87 -0.59 10.11
C ALA A 944 -7.90 -0.45 8.57
N PHE A 945 -9.10 -0.49 8.01
CA PHE A 945 -9.36 -0.62 6.57
C PHE A 945 -10.56 0.25 6.15
N LEU A 946 -10.29 1.38 5.50
CA LEU A 946 -11.28 2.40 5.18
C LEU A 946 -11.64 2.37 3.68
N THR A 947 -12.84 1.85 3.37
CA THR A 947 -13.40 1.74 2.01
C THR A 947 -14.40 2.86 1.68
N PRO A 948 -14.81 3.04 0.40
CA PRO A 948 -15.87 3.99 0.04
C PRO A 948 -17.16 3.85 0.87
N ALA A 949 -17.53 2.63 1.27
CA ALA A 949 -18.73 2.37 2.05
C ALA A 949 -18.73 3.07 3.43
N HIS A 950 -17.55 3.28 4.02
CA HIS A 950 -17.41 3.91 5.34
C HIS A 950 -17.81 5.38 5.35
N PHE A 951 -17.84 6.06 4.20
CA PHE A 951 -18.33 7.43 4.09
C PHE A 951 -19.84 7.54 4.34
N PHE A 952 -20.56 6.41 4.27
CA PHE A 952 -22.01 6.33 4.39
C PHE A 952 -22.45 5.34 5.47
N ASP A 953 -21.53 4.82 6.30
CA ASP A 953 -21.83 3.82 7.32
C ASP A 953 -22.70 4.38 8.46
N ARG A 954 -23.96 3.96 8.48
CA ARG A 954 -24.95 4.37 9.49
C ARG A 954 -24.77 3.66 10.83
N SER A 955 -24.04 2.55 10.89
CA SER A 955 -23.84 1.79 12.13
C SER A 955 -22.88 2.48 13.11
N ARG A 956 -21.93 3.26 12.59
CA ARG A 956 -20.93 4.03 13.35
C ARG A 956 -21.09 5.54 13.20
N TRP A 957 -22.29 5.99 12.80
CA TRP A 957 -22.57 7.39 12.50
C TRP A 957 -22.63 8.28 13.74
N THR A 958 -22.14 9.50 13.62
CA THR A 958 -22.43 10.60 14.55
C THR A 958 -22.74 11.89 13.80
N ASP A 959 -23.72 12.64 14.28
CA ASP A 959 -24.05 13.96 13.73
C ASP A 959 -22.93 14.98 13.95
N ARG A 960 -22.00 14.72 14.88
CA ARG A 960 -20.84 15.59 15.10
C ARG A 960 -19.78 15.40 14.03
N TYR A 961 -19.08 16.46 13.68
CA TYR A 961 -17.86 16.34 12.88
C TYR A 961 -16.77 15.63 13.68
N VAL A 962 -16.29 14.51 13.15
CA VAL A 962 -15.08 13.83 13.60
C VAL A 962 -13.93 14.41 12.79
N LEU A 963 -12.99 15.11 13.42
CA LEU A 963 -11.91 15.86 12.76
C LEU A 963 -10.53 15.40 13.25
N SER A 964 -9.54 15.44 12.35
CA SER A 964 -8.14 15.20 12.68
C SER A 964 -7.44 16.51 13.04
N SER A 965 -6.57 16.42 14.04
CA SER A 965 -5.78 17.53 14.56
C SER A 965 -4.78 18.10 13.55
N PHE A 966 -4.61 19.42 13.54
CA PHE A 966 -3.58 20.13 12.77
C PHE A 966 -2.84 21.13 13.66
N ALA A 967 -1.62 20.77 14.08
CA ALA A 967 -0.91 21.46 15.16
C ALA A 967 0.62 21.41 15.00
N LEU A 968 1.31 22.51 15.35
CA LEU A 968 2.77 22.63 15.24
C LEU A 968 3.51 21.71 16.24
N GLY A 969 2.91 21.47 17.42
CA GLY A 969 3.56 20.76 18.51
C GLY A 969 4.50 21.66 19.30
N GLU A 970 5.44 21.04 20.04
CA GLU A 970 6.38 21.79 20.88
C GLU A 970 7.64 22.12 20.09
N LEU A 971 8.08 23.38 20.17
CA LEU A 971 9.22 23.89 19.43
C LEU A 971 10.38 24.23 20.39
N GLU A 972 11.57 23.73 20.09
CA GLU A 972 12.77 23.92 20.89
C GLU A 972 13.94 24.36 20.00
N LEU A 973 14.74 25.30 20.50
CA LEU A 973 16.06 25.57 19.94
C LEU A 973 17.10 24.81 20.75
N VAL A 974 17.85 23.92 20.11
CA VAL A 974 18.78 23.03 20.78
C VAL A 974 20.20 23.37 20.36
N TYR A 975 21.09 23.58 21.34
CA TYR A 975 22.52 23.62 21.11
C TYR A 975 23.10 22.24 21.36
N ARG A 976 23.52 21.56 20.30
CA ARG A 976 24.06 20.19 20.35
C ARG A 976 25.58 20.21 20.24
N ARG A 977 26.22 19.50 21.16
CA ARG A 977 27.67 19.35 21.23
C ARG A 977 28.02 17.88 21.12
N ASP A 978 28.94 17.56 20.22
CA ASP A 978 29.54 16.24 20.17
C ASP A 978 30.50 16.12 21.37
N GLY A 979 30.41 15.04 22.16
CA GLY A 979 31.26 14.86 23.35
C GLY A 979 32.74 14.72 22.97
N GLU A 980 33.64 15.18 23.85
CA GLU A 980 35.11 15.07 23.67
C GLU A 980 35.60 13.62 23.59
#